data_AF-A0A2M8CKT9-F1
#
_entry.id   AF-A0A2M8CKT9-F1
#
_cell.length_a   1.000
_cell.length_b   1.000
_cell.length_c   1.000
_cell.angle_alpha   90.00
_cell.angle_beta   90.00
_cell.angle_gamma   90.00
#
_symmetry.space_group_name_H-M   'P 1'
#
loop_
_entity.id
_entity.type
_entity.pdbx_description
1 polymer ?
#
loop_
_entity_poly.entity_id
_entity_poly.type
_entity_poly.pdbx_seq_one_letter_code
_entity_poly.pdbx_strand_id
1 'polypeptide(L)'
;MHRLYQKTGNPTLLPVTATNLRIMLLKKQFLMIMVTMLAMNVFSQAPQKFAVLIGGDPNGTNVPLTEQWNQGQNMGQDGYDEFWNDTYLMWELLYDKEGYTNENITVLFNQGNDYNFNGMDGRYKSITLHDIQSITDYSSTKANIQQVFANLASTVTDDDFVYIWIMSHGGNTNPQGNGHSYVYLSGYNPANPDAGRLYDYELEAMLQSILAHKIVVNIQAPYSGGFATQWQGDENTVIFTSSDKDESSSRADDLPEPGNAPVIENEIINGITYHHGEYGFHFYSELNGADPTGNTVYGNYTFEDGNNNQDHVISIYEAWLWNHVHNTSGETVVISGNGMYVSFNITLKYPTIIADNMTSNQNYKGIIGITGPPPQGTNWRRVEMVGNITINFEENSNVYFFPDMKFINDVGIINIGDNVVIKGDSTTSYIYSESEVNFGQNVLFTGTDDVSDPTLYGWFGGLISVLNDIDIDNVAFYKAIGHTFSGSNINITNSSFTRSAVYCQANYGDININNCQFIQSGFLAGAVDYPAIQVLNSIFEGPTDIGTSFWENMGINIAGYGQFLIEDNSISNYDIGISIGYSGNDLAPDGYSIKNNVISNNSAFGVAAHHSHVLIYDGNIINNNSWGIVSSDHANMRIWGNENADITSETQQINDNDINQIWASDEAFPYLRWNAIWDNDNTDCLVYWNLKEYDQSADVRYNYWGGTYFDPNEDLCPVENFIWEPVWHLKMTIQTISTAEQLYQDVVALTDSNDFSGARVLCQQIISDFPESKFAGFALRDLLDIEAKVNNDYAALKAYYLTEPTILSDSVLKESADWLSNWCNVYQENYQEALNYLYEVINNPMSYQDSVNALLDLDYISTLQENSSRSFNQSRSNQEAIEKTDLLYANKNRFHLGLLINNGNKISESTLKN
;
A
#
# COMPACT_ATOMS: atom_id res chain seq x y z
N MET A 1 -4.01 -37.07 -2.88
CA MET A 1 -5.24 -37.70 -3.45
C MET A 1 -5.02 -39.02 -4.19
N HIS A 2 -4.09 -39.16 -5.14
CA HIS A 2 -3.89 -40.43 -5.88
C HIS A 2 -3.43 -41.61 -4.98
N ARG A 3 -2.78 -41.33 -3.84
CA ARG A 3 -2.41 -42.33 -2.81
C ARG A 3 -3.57 -42.78 -1.90
N LEU A 4 -4.65 -41.99 -1.77
CA LEU A 4 -5.83 -42.34 -0.95
C LEU A 4 -6.82 -43.25 -1.70
N TYR A 5 -6.84 -43.18 -3.03
CA TYR A 5 -7.74 -43.98 -3.87
C TYR A 5 -7.38 -45.47 -3.92
N GLN A 6 -6.13 -45.84 -3.62
CA GLN A 6 -5.68 -47.25 -3.69
C GLN A 6 -5.98 -48.08 -2.43
N LYS A 7 -6.46 -47.48 -1.32
CA LYS A 7 -6.62 -48.18 -0.04
C LYS A 7 -8.05 -48.59 0.35
N THR A 8 -9.11 -47.99 -0.21
CA THR A 8 -10.47 -48.15 0.36
C THR A 8 -11.48 -48.94 -0.49
N GLY A 9 -11.21 -49.22 -1.77
CA GLY A 9 -11.95 -50.22 -2.55
C GLY A 9 -13.48 -50.09 -2.62
N ASN A 10 -14.08 -48.94 -2.28
CA ASN A 10 -15.54 -48.80 -2.26
C ASN A 10 -15.99 -47.37 -2.69
N PRO A 11 -16.78 -47.19 -3.77
CA PRO A 11 -17.08 -45.87 -4.33
C PRO A 11 -18.30 -45.15 -3.72
N THR A 12 -18.97 -45.68 -2.70
CA THR A 12 -20.32 -45.23 -2.29
C THR A 12 -20.42 -44.48 -0.96
N LEU A 13 -19.32 -43.98 -0.39
CA LEU A 13 -19.36 -43.09 0.77
C LEU A 13 -18.43 -41.90 0.54
N LEU A 14 -18.89 -40.93 -0.26
CA LEU A 14 -18.37 -39.56 -0.18
C LEU A 14 -19.27 -38.82 0.83
N PRO A 15 -18.75 -38.45 2.01
CA PRO A 15 -19.54 -37.72 2.99
C PRO A 15 -19.79 -36.30 2.51
N VAL A 16 -20.90 -35.73 2.97
CA VAL A 16 -21.36 -34.35 2.74
C VAL A 16 -20.25 -33.30 3.02
N THR A 17 -19.25 -33.65 3.83
CA THR A 17 -18.04 -32.86 4.15
C THR A 17 -17.17 -32.52 2.94
N ALA A 18 -17.01 -33.43 1.97
CA ALA A 18 -16.26 -33.13 0.75
C ALA A 18 -16.99 -32.12 -0.15
N THR A 19 -18.31 -31.98 0.02
CA THR A 19 -19.15 -31.08 -0.79
C THR A 19 -19.17 -29.67 -0.20
N ASN A 20 -19.27 -29.52 1.13
CA ASN A 20 -19.16 -28.22 1.79
C ASN A 20 -17.74 -27.64 1.71
N LEU A 21 -16.70 -28.47 1.92
CA LEU A 21 -15.31 -28.07 1.73
C LEU A 21 -15.04 -27.71 0.25
N ARG A 22 -15.62 -28.45 -0.72
CA ARG A 22 -15.56 -28.08 -2.15
C ARG A 22 -16.28 -26.77 -2.43
N ILE A 23 -17.46 -26.53 -1.88
CA ILE A 23 -18.23 -25.30 -2.12
C ILE A 23 -17.49 -24.11 -1.53
N MET A 24 -16.89 -24.26 -0.35
CA MET A 24 -16.07 -23.23 0.29
C MET A 24 -14.77 -22.97 -0.48
N LEU A 25 -14.05 -24.02 -0.91
CA LEU A 25 -12.87 -23.93 -1.79
C LEU A 25 -13.19 -23.37 -3.18
N LEU A 26 -14.36 -23.71 -3.75
CA LEU A 26 -14.84 -23.17 -5.02
C LEU A 26 -15.26 -21.70 -4.88
N LYS A 27 -15.88 -21.30 -3.77
CA LYS A 27 -16.10 -19.88 -3.43
C LYS A 27 -14.78 -19.15 -3.27
N LYS A 28 -13.79 -19.74 -2.58
CA LYS A 28 -12.41 -19.24 -2.42
C LYS A 28 -11.73 -19.03 -3.77
N GLN A 29 -11.75 -20.04 -4.65
CA GLN A 29 -11.14 -19.97 -5.98
C GLN A 29 -11.91 -19.01 -6.89
N PHE A 30 -13.24 -18.93 -6.80
CA PHE A 30 -14.04 -18.03 -7.62
C PHE A 30 -13.94 -16.56 -7.16
N LEU A 31 -13.83 -16.32 -5.85
CA LEU A 31 -13.57 -14.99 -5.28
C LEU A 31 -12.13 -14.54 -5.51
N MET A 32 -11.15 -15.44 -5.37
CA MET A 32 -9.74 -15.18 -5.69
C MET A 32 -9.57 -14.92 -7.20
N ILE A 33 -10.18 -15.73 -8.08
CA ILE A 33 -10.18 -15.47 -9.53
C ILE A 33 -10.92 -14.17 -9.85
N MET A 34 -12.06 -13.85 -9.22
CA MET A 34 -12.75 -12.58 -9.48
C MET A 34 -11.96 -11.38 -8.96
N VAL A 35 -11.32 -11.43 -7.80
CA VAL A 35 -10.56 -10.30 -7.24
C VAL A 35 -9.20 -10.13 -7.92
N THR A 36 -8.51 -11.21 -8.28
CA THR A 36 -7.33 -11.11 -9.17
C THR A 36 -7.73 -10.66 -10.57
N MET A 37 -8.91 -11.07 -11.08
CA MET A 37 -9.47 -10.52 -12.31
C MET A 37 -9.99 -9.09 -12.15
N LEU A 38 -10.42 -8.63 -10.97
CA LEU A 38 -10.76 -7.21 -10.76
C LEU A 38 -9.47 -6.39 -10.66
N ALA A 39 -8.48 -6.80 -9.87
CA ALA A 39 -7.16 -6.18 -9.85
C ALA A 39 -6.46 -6.16 -11.24
N MET A 40 -6.82 -7.08 -12.14
CA MET A 40 -6.31 -7.13 -13.52
C MET A 40 -7.26 -6.57 -14.60
N ASN A 41 -8.56 -6.38 -14.35
CA ASN A 41 -9.55 -5.92 -15.36
C ASN A 41 -10.28 -4.61 -14.96
N VAL A 42 -9.87 -3.93 -13.89
CA VAL A 42 -10.56 -2.72 -13.41
C VAL A 42 -10.15 -1.43 -14.12
N PHE A 43 -9.13 -1.42 -14.97
CA PHE A 43 -8.86 -0.21 -15.74
C PHE A 43 -9.85 -0.10 -16.91
N SER A 44 -10.85 0.77 -16.72
CA SER A 44 -11.19 1.79 -17.73
C SER A 44 -9.90 2.26 -18.45
N GLN A 45 -9.96 2.63 -19.73
CA GLN A 45 -8.75 3.00 -20.47
C GLN A 45 -7.94 4.02 -19.68
N ALA A 46 -6.82 3.57 -19.09
CA ALA A 46 -5.97 4.43 -18.29
C ALA A 46 -5.50 5.58 -19.19
N PRO A 47 -5.39 6.81 -18.65
CA PRO A 47 -4.94 7.98 -19.38
C PRO A 47 -3.68 7.67 -20.19
N GLN A 48 -3.73 7.93 -21.49
CA GLN A 48 -2.65 7.68 -22.42
C GLN A 48 -1.99 8.97 -22.89
N LYS A 49 -0.80 8.82 -23.43
CA LYS A 49 -0.10 9.89 -24.15
C LYS A 49 0.01 9.48 -25.61
N PHE A 50 -0.31 10.41 -26.49
CA PHE A 50 -0.20 10.27 -27.94
C PHE A 50 0.73 11.34 -28.49
N ALA A 51 1.54 10.99 -29.48
CA ALA A 51 2.42 11.92 -30.15
C ALA A 51 2.25 11.85 -31.67
N VAL A 52 2.36 13.00 -32.34
CA VAL A 52 2.43 13.09 -33.81
C VAL A 52 3.66 13.91 -34.19
N LEU A 53 4.61 13.29 -34.88
CA LEU A 53 5.83 13.94 -35.36
C LEU A 53 5.76 14.12 -36.88
N ILE A 54 5.84 15.36 -37.35
CA ILE A 54 5.71 15.70 -38.77
C ILE A 54 7.00 16.32 -39.27
N GLY A 55 7.81 15.54 -39.98
CA GLY A 55 8.94 16.03 -40.77
C GLY A 55 8.49 16.29 -42.21
N GLY A 56 8.55 17.54 -42.65
CA GLY A 56 8.03 18.03 -43.93
C GLY A 56 8.73 17.48 -45.18
N ASP A 57 8.97 18.32 -46.20
CA ASP A 57 9.73 17.94 -47.39
C ASP A 57 11.20 18.37 -47.25
N PRO A 58 12.12 17.46 -46.85
CA PRO A 58 13.53 17.80 -46.63
C PRO A 58 14.30 18.07 -47.92
N ASN A 59 13.70 17.88 -49.11
CA ASN A 59 14.39 18.14 -50.37
C ASN A 59 14.32 19.61 -50.80
N GLY A 60 13.34 20.37 -50.32
CA GLY A 60 13.13 21.78 -50.65
C GLY A 60 13.02 22.13 -52.15
N THR A 61 12.98 21.15 -53.06
CA THR A 61 13.37 21.34 -54.47
C THR A 61 12.47 22.32 -55.22
N ASN A 62 11.20 22.40 -54.83
CA ASN A 62 10.22 23.32 -55.42
C ASN A 62 9.87 24.51 -54.51
N VAL A 63 10.37 24.52 -53.26
CA VAL A 63 10.06 25.54 -52.26
C VAL A 63 10.81 26.84 -52.60
N PRO A 64 10.19 28.03 -52.52
CA PRO A 64 10.90 29.29 -52.70
C PRO A 64 12.06 29.46 -51.71
N LEU A 65 13.21 29.97 -52.15
CA LEU A 65 14.40 30.11 -51.29
C LEU A 65 14.10 30.87 -49.98
N THR A 66 13.32 31.94 -50.02
CA THR A 66 12.95 32.74 -48.82
C THR A 66 12.06 31.99 -47.82
N GLU A 67 11.49 30.87 -48.24
CA GLU A 67 10.60 30.00 -47.46
C GLU A 67 11.26 28.65 -47.13
N GLN A 68 12.46 28.40 -47.66
CA GLN A 68 13.29 27.27 -47.28
C GLN A 68 14.01 27.56 -45.96
N TRP A 69 14.38 26.48 -45.27
CA TRP A 69 15.20 26.56 -44.07
C TRP A 69 16.52 27.26 -44.39
N ASN A 70 16.94 28.20 -43.54
CA ASN A 70 18.15 28.99 -43.72
C ASN A 70 18.29 29.60 -45.14
N GLN A 71 17.17 29.98 -45.75
CA GLN A 71 17.10 30.56 -47.09
C GLN A 71 17.75 29.74 -48.23
N GLY A 72 17.84 28.42 -48.10
CA GLY A 72 18.54 27.59 -49.10
C GLY A 72 20.03 27.36 -48.85
N GLN A 73 20.60 27.92 -47.79
CA GLN A 73 22.05 27.85 -47.54
C GLN A 73 22.46 26.55 -46.85
N ASN A 74 23.68 26.09 -47.15
CA ASN A 74 24.32 24.93 -46.53
C ASN A 74 23.55 23.59 -46.65
N MET A 75 22.66 23.48 -47.64
CA MET A 75 21.99 22.23 -47.99
C MET A 75 23.03 21.15 -48.33
N GLY A 76 22.88 19.98 -47.69
CA GLY A 76 23.73 18.82 -47.95
C GLY A 76 23.49 18.22 -49.34
N GLN A 77 24.33 17.24 -49.71
CA GLN A 77 24.18 16.52 -50.98
C GLN A 77 22.81 15.81 -51.10
N ASP A 78 22.24 15.41 -49.97
CA ASP A 78 21.00 14.64 -49.87
C ASP A 78 19.83 15.46 -49.29
N GLY A 79 19.96 16.79 -49.21
CA GLY A 79 18.93 17.72 -48.72
C GLY A 79 19.22 18.32 -47.35
N TYR A 80 18.16 18.61 -46.60
CA TYR A 80 18.19 19.11 -45.23
C TYR A 80 18.13 17.95 -44.23
N ASP A 81 19.29 17.48 -43.78
CA ASP A 81 19.45 16.35 -42.86
C ASP A 81 18.87 16.61 -41.46
N GLU A 82 18.82 17.88 -41.03
CA GLU A 82 18.28 18.29 -39.73
C GLU A 82 16.82 17.90 -39.53
N PHE A 83 16.03 17.82 -40.61
CA PHE A 83 14.63 17.42 -40.53
C PHE A 83 14.51 15.99 -40.00
N TRP A 84 15.38 15.09 -40.45
CA TRP A 84 15.38 13.71 -39.94
C TRP A 84 16.01 13.64 -38.56
N ASN A 85 17.16 14.29 -38.37
CA ASN A 85 17.90 14.21 -37.11
C ASN A 85 17.00 14.66 -35.94
N ASP A 86 16.32 15.80 -36.07
CA ASP A 86 15.44 16.32 -35.01
C ASP A 86 14.16 15.48 -34.86
N THR A 87 13.58 14.98 -35.97
CA THR A 87 12.43 14.05 -35.89
C THR A 87 12.78 12.78 -35.11
N TYR A 88 13.94 12.20 -35.42
CA TYR A 88 14.43 10.99 -34.76
C TYR A 88 14.72 11.24 -33.27
N LEU A 89 15.41 12.34 -32.93
CA LEU A 89 15.69 12.71 -31.55
C LEU A 89 14.41 12.92 -30.74
N MET A 90 13.40 13.55 -31.33
CA MET A 90 12.13 13.76 -30.63
C MET A 90 11.36 12.46 -30.42
N TRP A 91 11.37 11.56 -31.40
CA TRP A 91 10.83 10.20 -31.22
C TRP A 91 11.55 9.46 -30.09
N GLU A 92 12.89 9.54 -30.07
CA GLU A 92 13.72 8.88 -29.06
C GLU A 92 13.45 9.43 -27.65
N LEU A 93 13.39 10.76 -27.48
CA LEU A 93 13.05 11.40 -26.21
C LEU A 93 11.71 10.89 -25.67
N LEU A 94 10.68 10.89 -26.53
CA LEU A 94 9.34 10.47 -26.16
C LEU A 94 9.29 8.99 -25.75
N TYR A 95 9.95 8.14 -26.53
CA TYR A 95 9.98 6.69 -26.33
C TYR A 95 10.81 6.30 -25.10
N ASP A 96 12.05 6.77 -25.00
CA ASP A 96 13.00 6.31 -23.97
C ASP A 96 12.80 7.00 -22.62
N LYS A 97 12.48 8.30 -22.61
CA LYS A 97 12.53 9.12 -21.38
C LYS A 97 11.15 9.53 -20.88
N GLU A 98 10.30 9.97 -21.79
CA GLU A 98 8.98 10.50 -21.44
C GLU A 98 7.92 9.41 -21.28
N GLY A 99 8.22 8.16 -21.64
CA GLY A 99 7.39 6.97 -21.38
C GLY A 99 6.18 6.86 -22.31
N TYR A 100 6.34 7.21 -23.58
CA TYR A 100 5.37 6.93 -24.64
C TYR A 100 5.62 5.52 -25.18
N THR A 101 4.56 4.82 -25.58
CA THR A 101 4.72 3.57 -26.35
C THR A 101 4.95 3.92 -27.81
N ASN A 102 5.72 3.11 -28.53
CA ASN A 102 5.97 3.35 -29.96
C ASN A 102 4.66 3.35 -30.77
N GLU A 103 3.67 2.53 -30.40
CA GLU A 103 2.35 2.50 -31.04
C GLU A 103 1.56 3.81 -30.91
N ASN A 104 1.87 4.61 -29.88
CA ASN A 104 1.23 5.90 -29.63
C ASN A 104 2.04 7.09 -30.17
N ILE A 105 3.19 6.85 -30.81
CA ILE A 105 3.97 7.89 -31.51
C ILE A 105 3.77 7.66 -33.01
N THR A 106 2.99 8.52 -33.67
CA THR A 106 2.82 8.48 -35.12
C THR A 106 3.82 9.40 -35.81
N VAL A 107 4.67 8.87 -36.67
CA VAL A 107 5.66 9.65 -37.41
C VAL A 107 5.26 9.78 -38.89
N LEU A 108 5.11 11.02 -39.35
CA LEU A 108 4.90 11.36 -40.75
C LEU A 108 6.16 12.04 -41.29
N PHE A 109 6.90 11.35 -42.15
CA PHE A 109 8.17 11.86 -42.65
C PHE A 109 8.27 11.73 -44.17
N ASN A 110 8.53 12.85 -44.85
CA ASN A 110 8.80 12.92 -46.29
C ASN A 110 7.87 12.01 -47.15
N GLN A 111 8.43 11.08 -47.94
CA GLN A 111 7.71 10.13 -48.79
C GLN A 111 7.29 8.83 -48.06
N GLY A 112 7.36 8.80 -46.73
CA GLY A 112 6.88 7.69 -45.90
C GLY A 112 7.92 6.60 -45.67
N ASN A 113 9.20 6.97 -45.57
CA ASN A 113 10.28 6.06 -45.18
C ASN A 113 11.25 6.81 -44.29
N ASP A 114 11.90 6.09 -43.36
CA ASP A 114 13.01 6.60 -42.57
C ASP A 114 14.12 7.13 -43.50
N TYR A 115 14.69 8.28 -43.14
CA TYR A 115 15.76 8.88 -43.93
C TYR A 115 17.05 8.07 -43.77
N ASN A 116 17.75 7.84 -44.87
CA ASN A 116 19.02 7.12 -44.85
C ASN A 116 19.91 7.54 -46.03
N PHE A 117 21.18 7.77 -45.76
CA PHE A 117 22.19 8.04 -46.77
C PHE A 117 23.45 7.19 -46.55
N ASN A 118 24.31 7.12 -47.56
CA ASN A 118 25.51 6.29 -47.51
C ASN A 118 26.51 6.83 -46.48
N GLY A 119 26.89 6.00 -45.50
CA GLY A 119 27.79 6.39 -44.42
C GLY A 119 27.09 6.97 -43.18
N MET A 120 25.75 7.09 -43.20
CA MET A 120 24.98 7.51 -42.04
C MET A 120 25.22 6.60 -40.84
N ASP A 121 25.50 7.21 -39.70
CA ASP A 121 25.82 6.58 -38.44
C ASP A 121 24.61 5.84 -37.87
N GLY A 122 24.86 4.88 -36.98
CA GLY A 122 23.83 4.14 -36.27
C GLY A 122 23.01 5.00 -35.31
N ARG A 123 23.57 6.12 -34.82
CA ARG A 123 22.91 7.07 -33.88
C ARG A 123 21.50 7.48 -34.29
N TYR A 124 21.29 7.67 -35.60
CA TYR A 124 20.05 8.17 -36.21
C TYR A 124 19.22 7.08 -36.88
N LYS A 125 19.42 5.82 -36.45
CA LYS A 125 18.74 4.64 -36.99
C LYS A 125 18.14 3.84 -35.84
N SER A 126 16.82 3.85 -35.78
CA SER A 126 16.01 3.12 -34.79
C SER A 126 16.40 1.64 -34.68
N ILE A 127 16.67 0.98 -35.82
CA ILE A 127 17.08 -0.43 -35.85
C ILE A 127 18.42 -0.69 -35.14
N THR A 128 19.29 0.32 -35.03
CA THR A 128 20.63 0.14 -34.45
C THR A 128 20.60 0.23 -32.93
N LEU A 129 19.80 1.16 -32.38
CA LEU A 129 19.74 1.41 -30.94
C LEU A 129 18.56 0.70 -30.26
N HIS A 130 17.45 0.51 -30.98
CA HIS A 130 16.15 0.13 -30.40
C HIS A 130 15.54 -1.14 -31.01
N ASP A 131 16.20 -1.77 -31.98
CA ASP A 131 15.69 -2.94 -32.74
C ASP A 131 14.33 -2.72 -33.44
N ILE A 132 14.01 -1.46 -33.76
CA ILE A 132 12.78 -1.06 -34.47
C ILE A 132 13.13 -0.85 -35.95
N GLN A 133 12.46 -1.57 -36.85
CA GLN A 133 12.83 -1.56 -38.28
C GLN A 133 12.63 -0.21 -38.98
N SER A 134 11.57 0.50 -38.60
CA SER A 134 11.25 1.83 -39.12
C SER A 134 10.37 2.54 -38.10
N ILE A 135 10.57 3.85 -37.93
CA ILE A 135 9.69 4.67 -37.07
C ILE A 135 8.68 5.47 -37.91
N THR A 136 8.95 5.70 -39.20
CA THR A 136 8.04 6.41 -40.11
C THR A 136 6.83 5.55 -40.47
N ASP A 137 5.64 6.04 -40.14
CA ASP A 137 4.38 5.36 -40.45
C ASP A 137 3.78 5.79 -41.79
N TYR A 138 3.88 7.09 -42.10
CA TYR A 138 3.22 7.69 -43.26
C TYR A 138 4.10 8.72 -43.97
N SER A 139 3.84 8.93 -45.26
CA SER A 139 4.35 10.12 -45.94
C SER A 139 3.70 11.38 -45.38
N SER A 140 4.45 12.48 -45.23
CA SER A 140 4.01 13.77 -44.68
C SER A 140 3.12 14.59 -45.63
N THR A 141 2.16 13.93 -46.29
CA THR A 141 1.20 14.57 -47.21
C THR A 141 0.01 15.13 -46.46
N LYS A 142 -0.67 16.15 -47.03
CA LYS A 142 -1.87 16.74 -46.42
C LYS A 142 -2.94 15.69 -46.12
N ALA A 143 -3.15 14.75 -47.03
CA ALA A 143 -4.15 13.70 -46.88
C ALA A 143 -3.85 12.78 -45.69
N ASN A 144 -2.59 12.38 -45.51
CA ASN A 144 -2.21 11.53 -44.38
C ASN A 144 -2.27 12.28 -43.06
N ILE A 145 -1.87 13.55 -43.02
CA ILE A 145 -2.02 14.39 -41.82
C ILE A 145 -3.50 14.48 -41.43
N GLN A 146 -4.39 14.81 -42.37
CA GLN A 146 -5.83 14.85 -42.11
C GLN A 146 -6.37 13.52 -41.59
N GLN A 147 -5.89 12.39 -42.14
CA GLN A 147 -6.27 11.06 -41.67
C GLN A 147 -5.77 10.79 -40.23
N VAL A 148 -4.52 11.13 -39.91
CA VAL A 148 -3.96 10.92 -38.56
C VAL A 148 -4.72 11.75 -37.53
N PHE A 149 -5.00 13.02 -37.81
CA PHE A 149 -5.77 13.87 -36.90
C PHE A 149 -7.24 13.39 -36.77
N ALA A 150 -7.85 12.90 -37.85
CA ALA A 150 -9.18 12.28 -37.76
C ALA A 150 -9.17 11.00 -36.90
N ASN A 151 -8.10 10.21 -36.96
CA ASN A 151 -7.93 9.04 -36.11
C ASN A 151 -7.79 9.44 -34.63
N LEU A 152 -6.96 10.45 -34.33
CA LEU A 152 -6.83 11.01 -32.97
C LEU A 152 -8.19 11.48 -32.44
N ALA A 153 -8.92 12.29 -33.21
CA ALA A 153 -10.25 12.77 -32.84
C ALA A 153 -11.28 11.66 -32.54
N SER A 154 -11.06 10.44 -33.08
CA SER A 154 -11.92 9.28 -32.84
C SER A 154 -11.44 8.33 -31.73
N THR A 155 -10.19 8.48 -31.29
CA THR A 155 -9.52 7.53 -30.37
C THR A 155 -9.21 8.16 -29.02
N VAL A 156 -8.77 9.41 -29.02
CA VAL A 156 -8.35 10.18 -27.84
C VAL A 156 -9.57 10.59 -27.02
N THR A 157 -9.49 10.38 -25.71
CA THR A 157 -10.49 10.78 -24.71
C THR A 157 -10.08 12.06 -24.00
N ASP A 158 -10.96 12.60 -23.16
CA ASP A 158 -10.71 13.81 -22.36
C ASP A 158 -9.83 13.59 -21.13
N ASP A 159 -9.29 12.37 -20.94
CA ASP A 159 -8.29 12.06 -19.93
C ASP A 159 -6.87 11.98 -20.51
N ASP A 160 -6.74 11.94 -21.84
CA ASP A 160 -5.49 11.71 -22.56
C ASP A 160 -4.67 13.00 -22.80
N PHE A 161 -3.39 12.82 -23.09
CA PHE A 161 -2.49 13.88 -23.52
C PHE A 161 -2.04 13.71 -24.96
N VAL A 162 -2.01 14.81 -25.72
CA VAL A 162 -1.56 14.82 -27.12
C VAL A 162 -0.40 15.80 -27.29
N TYR A 163 0.72 15.29 -27.80
CA TYR A 163 1.87 16.09 -28.22
C TYR A 163 2.00 16.09 -29.74
N ILE A 164 2.16 17.26 -30.35
CA ILE A 164 2.33 17.41 -31.79
C ILE A 164 3.61 18.19 -32.02
N TRP A 165 4.49 17.63 -32.83
CA TRP A 165 5.75 18.28 -33.22
C TRP A 165 5.81 18.35 -34.74
N ILE A 166 6.14 19.52 -35.27
CA ILE A 166 6.18 19.79 -36.71
C ILE A 166 7.50 20.49 -37.02
N MET A 167 8.31 19.92 -37.91
CA MET A 167 9.45 20.60 -38.51
C MET A 167 9.32 20.62 -40.02
N SER A 168 9.34 21.82 -40.61
CA SER A 168 9.28 21.96 -42.05
C SER A 168 9.82 23.30 -42.58
N HIS A 169 9.92 23.40 -43.90
CA HIS A 169 9.91 24.69 -44.58
C HIS A 169 8.57 25.42 -44.34
N GLY A 170 8.55 26.74 -44.47
CA GLY A 170 7.36 27.52 -44.13
C GLY A 170 7.27 28.86 -44.83
N GLY A 171 6.07 29.41 -44.90
CA GLY A 171 5.78 30.67 -45.57
C GLY A 171 4.56 31.36 -44.98
N ASN A 172 4.37 32.62 -45.39
CA ASN A 172 3.18 33.41 -45.03
C ASN A 172 2.61 34.05 -46.30
N THR A 173 1.29 33.91 -46.50
CA THR A 173 0.63 34.42 -47.71
C THR A 173 0.65 35.95 -47.83
N ASN A 174 0.83 36.66 -46.71
CA ASN A 174 1.01 38.11 -46.66
C ASN A 174 1.66 38.53 -45.32
N PRO A 175 3.01 38.51 -45.22
CA PRO A 175 3.72 38.83 -43.98
C PRO A 175 3.39 40.25 -43.47
N GLN A 176 3.28 41.23 -44.37
CA GLN A 176 3.02 42.62 -43.99
C GLN A 176 1.54 42.93 -43.69
N GLY A 177 0.66 41.93 -43.54
CA GLY A 177 -0.78 42.10 -43.31
C GLY A 177 -1.46 40.91 -42.63
N ASN A 178 -2.75 40.67 -42.93
CA ASN A 178 -3.54 39.56 -42.37
C ASN A 178 -3.31 38.24 -43.14
N GLY A 179 -2.05 37.90 -43.40
CA GLY A 179 -1.69 36.65 -44.06
C GLY A 179 -1.86 35.43 -43.17
N HIS A 180 -1.92 34.26 -43.80
CA HIS A 180 -1.95 32.95 -43.14
C HIS A 180 -0.59 32.29 -43.28
N SER A 181 -0.08 31.78 -42.16
CA SER A 181 1.14 31.00 -42.14
C SER A 181 0.87 29.56 -42.55
N TYR A 182 1.86 28.93 -43.16
CA TYR A 182 1.77 27.55 -43.60
C TYR A 182 3.11 26.85 -43.55
N VAL A 183 3.08 25.52 -43.40
CA VAL A 183 4.24 24.65 -43.53
C VAL A 183 4.16 23.85 -44.83
N TYR A 184 5.30 23.58 -45.44
CA TYR A 184 5.36 22.73 -46.62
C TYR A 184 5.27 21.25 -46.25
N LEU A 185 4.61 20.49 -47.10
CA LEU A 185 4.39 19.06 -46.95
C LEU A 185 5.00 18.31 -48.12
N SER A 186 5.19 17.01 -47.96
CA SER A 186 5.64 16.18 -49.08
C SER A 186 4.63 16.21 -50.23
N GLY A 187 5.14 16.26 -51.47
CA GLY A 187 4.33 16.34 -52.67
C GLY A 187 3.94 17.77 -53.08
N TYR A 188 4.56 18.81 -52.50
CA TYR A 188 4.37 20.18 -52.96
C TYR A 188 4.66 20.34 -54.46
N ASN A 189 3.69 20.94 -55.15
CA ASN A 189 3.75 21.24 -56.57
C ASN A 189 3.36 22.72 -56.78
N PRO A 190 4.23 23.54 -57.39
CA PRO A 190 3.93 24.94 -57.67
C PRO A 190 2.67 25.15 -58.53
N ALA A 191 2.24 24.14 -59.30
CA ALA A 191 1.00 24.18 -60.08
C ALA A 191 -0.27 23.96 -59.25
N ASN A 192 -0.14 23.42 -58.02
CA ASN A 192 -1.22 23.23 -57.06
C ASN A 192 -0.69 23.45 -55.63
N PRO A 193 -0.38 24.71 -55.27
CA PRO A 193 0.37 25.00 -54.04
C PRO A 193 -0.38 24.58 -52.78
N ASP A 194 -1.71 24.68 -52.77
CA ASP A 194 -2.55 24.40 -51.61
C ASP A 194 -2.57 22.90 -51.24
N ALA A 195 -2.26 22.00 -52.18
CA ALA A 195 -2.20 20.57 -51.91
C ALA A 195 -0.95 20.15 -51.13
N GLY A 196 0.11 20.96 -51.14
CA GLY A 196 1.38 20.70 -50.46
C GLY A 196 1.71 21.67 -49.34
N ARG A 197 0.71 22.39 -48.82
CA ARG A 197 0.85 23.36 -47.73
C ARG A 197 -0.19 23.09 -46.66
N LEU A 198 0.21 22.93 -45.40
CA LEU A 198 -0.70 22.92 -44.26
C LEU A 198 -0.81 24.34 -43.70
N TYR A 199 -2.00 24.93 -43.75
CA TYR A 199 -2.23 26.27 -43.24
C TYR A 199 -2.57 26.29 -41.75
N ASP A 200 -2.28 27.42 -41.10
CA ASP A 200 -2.61 27.68 -39.68
C ASP A 200 -4.08 27.39 -39.32
N TYR A 201 -5.03 27.87 -40.10
CA TYR A 201 -6.47 27.63 -39.88
C TYR A 201 -6.89 26.18 -40.12
N GLU A 202 -6.17 25.42 -40.95
CA GLU A 202 -6.43 23.99 -41.14
C GLU A 202 -5.97 23.20 -39.93
N LEU A 203 -4.78 23.52 -39.39
CA LEU A 203 -4.27 22.90 -38.16
C LEU A 203 -5.18 23.22 -36.98
N GLU A 204 -5.58 24.47 -36.80
CA GLU A 204 -6.53 24.87 -35.75
C GLU A 204 -7.83 24.04 -35.81
N ALA A 205 -8.42 23.90 -36.99
CA ALA A 205 -9.65 23.11 -37.15
C ALA A 205 -9.47 21.63 -36.81
N MET A 206 -8.30 21.06 -37.09
CA MET A 206 -7.98 19.68 -36.71
C MET A 206 -7.77 19.54 -35.20
N LEU A 207 -7.06 20.48 -34.57
CA LEU A 207 -6.84 20.50 -33.12
C LEU A 207 -8.16 20.61 -32.34
N GLN A 208 -9.07 21.50 -32.76
CA GLN A 208 -10.39 21.67 -32.13
C GLN A 208 -11.29 20.42 -32.18
N SER A 209 -10.93 19.41 -32.98
CA SER A 209 -11.67 18.15 -33.07
C SER A 209 -11.19 17.07 -32.09
N ILE A 210 -10.07 17.29 -31.39
CA ILE A 210 -9.46 16.35 -30.46
C ILE A 210 -9.95 16.66 -29.04
N LEU A 211 -10.39 15.64 -28.30
CA LEU A 211 -11.00 15.80 -26.97
C LEU A 211 -10.01 15.85 -25.80
N ALA A 212 -8.72 15.66 -26.05
CA ALA A 212 -7.66 15.49 -25.05
C ALA A 212 -7.76 16.45 -23.85
N HIS A 213 -7.37 15.96 -22.65
CA HIS A 213 -7.20 16.79 -21.46
C HIS A 213 -6.27 17.97 -21.74
N LYS A 214 -5.15 17.70 -22.43
CA LYS A 214 -4.19 18.72 -22.85
C LYS A 214 -3.61 18.41 -24.23
N ILE A 215 -3.34 19.47 -25.00
CA ILE A 215 -2.65 19.39 -26.28
C ILE A 215 -1.46 20.35 -26.28
N VAL A 216 -0.28 19.84 -26.64
CA VAL A 216 0.90 20.68 -26.83
C VAL A 216 1.36 20.56 -28.27
N VAL A 217 1.52 21.70 -28.93
CA VAL A 217 1.98 21.78 -30.32
C VAL A 217 3.30 22.53 -30.36
N ASN A 218 4.32 21.95 -30.98
CA ASN A 218 5.61 22.56 -31.22
C ASN A 218 5.84 22.65 -32.74
N ILE A 219 6.08 23.85 -33.25
CA ILE A 219 6.23 24.09 -34.71
C ILE A 219 7.55 24.80 -34.98
N GLN A 220 8.44 24.08 -35.65
CA GLN A 220 9.70 24.57 -36.14
C GLN A 220 9.58 24.82 -37.65
N ALA A 221 9.41 26.07 -38.04
CA ALA A 221 9.37 26.47 -39.45
C ALA A 221 9.54 27.98 -39.60
N PRO A 222 10.07 28.46 -40.75
CA PRO A 222 9.93 29.85 -41.14
C PRO A 222 8.47 30.30 -41.06
N TYR A 223 8.24 31.50 -40.51
CA TYR A 223 6.92 32.12 -40.32
C TYR A 223 5.98 31.36 -39.38
N SER A 224 6.49 30.46 -38.54
CA SER A 224 5.68 29.58 -37.68
C SER A 224 4.83 30.33 -36.63
N GLY A 225 5.25 31.52 -36.19
CA GLY A 225 4.51 32.32 -35.21
C GLY A 225 3.08 32.65 -35.60
N GLY A 226 2.74 32.62 -36.89
CA GLY A 226 1.36 32.79 -37.34
C GLY A 226 0.41 31.71 -36.82
N PHE A 227 0.88 30.47 -36.65
CA PHE A 227 0.10 29.38 -36.06
C PHE A 227 -0.26 29.66 -34.59
N ALA A 228 0.69 30.18 -33.81
CA ALA A 228 0.44 30.57 -32.42
C ALA A 228 -0.54 31.74 -32.31
N THR A 229 -0.46 32.72 -33.22
CA THR A 229 -1.41 33.85 -33.25
C THR A 229 -2.79 33.50 -33.80
N GLN A 230 -2.87 32.48 -34.67
CA GLN A 230 -4.14 32.00 -35.23
C GLN A 230 -4.99 31.31 -34.16
N TRP A 231 -4.37 30.56 -33.24
CA TRP A 231 -5.09 29.77 -32.22
C TRP A 231 -6.11 30.60 -31.41
N GLN A 232 -7.39 30.29 -31.60
CA GLN A 232 -8.52 30.83 -30.83
C GLN A 232 -9.24 29.74 -30.00
N GLY A 233 -8.67 28.55 -29.88
CA GLY A 233 -9.28 27.44 -29.13
C GLY A 233 -9.15 27.59 -27.61
N ASP A 234 -9.35 26.48 -26.90
CA ASP A 234 -9.39 26.45 -25.44
C ASP A 234 -8.02 26.71 -24.76
N GLU A 235 -8.07 26.80 -23.43
CA GLU A 235 -6.92 26.99 -22.55
C GLU A 235 -6.08 25.71 -22.32
N ASN A 236 -6.57 24.55 -22.76
CA ASN A 236 -5.90 23.26 -22.59
C ASN A 236 -4.92 22.96 -23.74
N THR A 237 -4.90 23.80 -24.76
CA THR A 237 -3.97 23.70 -25.89
C THR A 237 -2.94 24.81 -25.86
N VAL A 238 -1.65 24.45 -25.96
CA VAL A 238 -0.54 25.40 -26.04
C VAL A 238 0.25 25.19 -27.32
N ILE A 239 0.56 26.28 -28.03
CA ILE A 239 1.36 26.24 -29.27
C ILE A 239 2.65 27.02 -29.06
N PHE A 240 3.78 26.38 -29.32
CA PHE A 240 5.12 26.94 -29.31
C PHE A 240 5.68 26.95 -30.73
N THR A 241 6.41 28.01 -31.08
CA THR A 241 6.90 28.21 -32.45
C THR A 241 8.33 28.76 -32.44
N SER A 242 9.10 28.42 -33.48
CA SER A 242 10.52 28.78 -33.60
C SER A 242 10.79 30.21 -34.07
N SER A 243 9.81 30.89 -34.69
CA SER A 243 9.98 32.24 -35.24
C SER A 243 8.70 33.07 -35.16
N ASP A 244 8.80 34.39 -35.32
CA ASP A 244 7.62 35.24 -35.51
C ASP A 244 6.93 34.90 -36.86
N LYS A 245 5.69 35.34 -37.03
CA LYS A 245 4.87 35.21 -38.26
C LYS A 245 5.48 35.93 -39.48
N ASP A 246 6.47 36.79 -39.26
CA ASP A 246 7.14 37.64 -40.26
C ASP A 246 8.65 37.32 -40.39
N GLU A 247 9.11 36.25 -39.75
CA GLU A 247 10.51 35.90 -39.60
C GLU A 247 10.81 34.48 -40.13
N SER A 248 12.04 34.25 -40.59
CA SER A 248 12.49 32.92 -41.04
C SER A 248 13.14 32.15 -39.90
N SER A 249 13.16 30.82 -40.01
CA SER A 249 13.93 29.97 -39.09
C SER A 249 15.32 29.57 -39.58
N SER A 250 16.18 29.21 -38.64
CA SER A 250 17.62 29.01 -38.78
C SER A 250 18.08 27.61 -38.35
N ARG A 251 19.20 27.18 -38.93
CA ARG A 251 19.94 25.99 -38.50
C ARG A 251 20.83 26.37 -37.31
N ALA A 252 21.14 25.40 -36.46
CA ALA A 252 22.10 25.58 -35.38
C ALA A 252 23.46 26.04 -35.90
N ASP A 253 24.14 26.93 -35.17
CA ASP A 253 25.29 27.68 -35.69
C ASP A 253 26.61 27.43 -34.93
N ASP A 254 26.58 26.54 -33.93
CA ASP A 254 27.71 26.21 -33.04
C ASP A 254 28.26 27.44 -32.29
N LEU A 255 27.42 28.45 -32.06
CA LEU A 255 27.78 29.65 -31.30
C LEU A 255 27.06 29.69 -29.95
N PRO A 256 27.80 29.94 -28.86
CA PRO A 256 27.16 30.27 -27.60
C PRO A 256 26.85 31.76 -27.54
N GLU A 257 26.09 32.19 -26.54
CA GLU A 257 25.93 33.62 -26.26
C GLU A 257 27.29 34.34 -26.11
N PRO A 258 27.37 35.64 -26.47
CA PRO A 258 28.61 36.40 -26.37
C PRO A 258 29.25 36.37 -24.97
N GLY A 259 30.44 35.76 -24.86
CA GLY A 259 31.20 35.67 -23.62
C GLY A 259 31.19 34.28 -22.96
N ASN A 260 30.44 33.33 -23.51
CA ASN A 260 30.40 31.95 -23.03
C ASN A 260 31.45 31.04 -23.71
N ALA A 261 31.71 29.88 -23.10
CA ALA A 261 32.59 28.87 -23.68
C ALA A 261 32.00 28.32 -24.98
N PRO A 262 32.84 27.91 -25.96
CA PRO A 262 32.36 27.32 -27.22
C PRO A 262 31.43 26.13 -26.98
N VAL A 263 30.41 26.00 -27.82
CA VAL A 263 29.44 24.88 -27.82
C VAL A 263 29.54 24.10 -29.12
N ILE A 264 28.97 22.90 -29.13
CA ILE A 264 28.78 22.09 -30.32
C ILE A 264 27.31 21.75 -30.35
N GLU A 265 26.60 22.26 -31.36
CA GLU A 265 25.18 22.03 -31.55
C GLU A 265 24.97 21.06 -32.70
N ASN A 266 25.76 21.20 -33.76
CA ASN A 266 25.85 20.26 -34.87
C ASN A 266 26.87 19.16 -34.54
N GLU A 267 26.39 17.92 -34.38
CA GLU A 267 27.25 16.80 -33.99
C GLU A 267 28.22 16.39 -35.11
N ILE A 268 29.44 16.00 -34.74
CA ILE A 268 30.40 15.43 -35.69
C ILE A 268 30.67 13.97 -35.32
N ILE A 269 30.06 13.05 -36.06
CA ILE A 269 30.21 11.60 -35.84
C ILE A 269 30.93 10.99 -37.04
N ASN A 270 32.06 10.33 -36.80
CA ASN A 270 32.87 9.69 -37.84
C ASN A 270 33.26 10.62 -39.00
N GLY A 271 33.41 11.93 -38.73
CA GLY A 271 33.76 12.95 -39.71
C GLY A 271 32.58 13.45 -40.56
N ILE A 272 31.35 13.03 -40.25
CA ILE A 272 30.11 13.54 -40.84
C ILE A 272 29.46 14.48 -39.83
N THR A 273 29.07 15.68 -40.29
CA THR A 273 28.30 16.64 -39.50
C THR A 273 26.82 16.30 -39.62
N TYR A 274 26.15 16.12 -38.49
CA TYR A 274 24.71 16.00 -38.35
C TYR A 274 24.17 17.34 -37.90
N HIS A 275 23.35 17.96 -38.75
CA HIS A 275 22.83 19.28 -38.44
C HIS A 275 21.53 19.21 -37.65
N HIS A 276 21.23 20.29 -36.94
CA HIS A 276 20.02 20.48 -36.15
C HIS A 276 19.40 21.85 -36.44
N GLY A 277 18.10 22.01 -36.23
CA GLY A 277 17.53 23.36 -36.16
C GLY A 277 17.82 24.01 -34.82
N GLU A 278 18.11 25.32 -34.80
CA GLU A 278 18.51 26.04 -33.57
C GLU A 278 17.49 25.83 -32.43
N TYR A 279 16.21 26.09 -32.74
CA TYR A 279 15.13 25.87 -31.80
C TYR A 279 15.06 24.41 -31.30
N GLY A 280 15.11 23.45 -32.22
CA GLY A 280 14.99 22.02 -31.95
C GLY A 280 16.12 21.49 -31.06
N PHE A 281 17.36 21.93 -31.31
CA PHE A 281 18.52 21.56 -30.51
C PHE A 281 18.34 21.92 -29.04
N HIS A 282 18.05 23.20 -28.76
CA HIS A 282 17.88 23.66 -27.38
C HIS A 282 16.67 23.03 -26.70
N PHE A 283 15.54 22.94 -27.40
CA PHE A 283 14.32 22.39 -26.84
C PHE A 283 14.46 20.90 -26.50
N TYR A 284 15.04 20.11 -27.41
CA TYR A 284 15.40 18.71 -27.14
C TYR A 284 16.36 18.61 -25.95
N SER A 285 17.46 19.35 -25.99
CA SER A 285 18.56 19.17 -25.04
C SER A 285 18.15 19.54 -23.62
N GLU A 286 17.31 20.56 -23.46
CA GLU A 286 16.77 20.99 -22.18
C GLU A 286 15.80 19.95 -21.60
N LEU A 287 14.84 19.45 -22.40
CA LEU A 287 13.94 18.36 -21.96
C LEU A 287 14.70 17.06 -21.68
N ASN A 288 15.74 16.77 -22.46
CA ASN A 288 16.60 15.61 -22.28
C ASN A 288 17.57 15.78 -21.10
N GLY A 289 17.86 17.00 -20.67
CA GLY A 289 18.90 17.32 -19.67
C GLY A 289 20.33 17.13 -20.19
N ALA A 290 20.49 16.90 -21.49
CA ALA A 290 21.75 16.68 -22.19
C ALA A 290 21.58 16.90 -23.70
N ASP A 291 22.65 17.35 -24.36
CA ASP A 291 22.69 17.45 -25.81
C ASP A 291 22.63 16.06 -26.50
N PRO A 292 22.45 15.98 -27.83
CA PRO A 292 22.36 14.71 -28.56
C PRO A 292 23.58 13.78 -28.41
N THR A 293 24.73 14.31 -27.98
CA THR A 293 25.95 13.55 -27.67
C THR A 293 26.01 13.03 -26.22
N GLY A 294 25.04 13.42 -25.39
CA GLY A 294 24.94 13.08 -23.97
C GLY A 294 25.71 14.02 -23.04
N ASN A 295 26.16 15.18 -23.52
CA ASN A 295 26.84 16.16 -22.69
C ASN A 295 25.83 17.09 -22.01
N THR A 296 26.00 17.30 -20.71
CA THR A 296 25.05 18.05 -19.86
C THR A 296 25.40 19.53 -19.75
N VAL A 297 26.53 19.96 -20.32
CA VAL A 297 27.05 21.33 -20.22
C VAL A 297 26.89 22.04 -21.56
N TYR A 298 26.23 23.20 -21.54
CA TYR A 298 26.08 24.11 -22.67
C TYR A 298 26.79 25.44 -22.39
N GLY A 299 27.98 25.61 -22.95
CA GLY A 299 28.83 26.78 -22.75
C GLY A 299 29.29 26.89 -21.30
N ASN A 300 28.74 27.85 -20.56
CA ASN A 300 29.02 28.04 -19.12
C ASN A 300 27.88 27.52 -18.22
N TYR A 301 26.82 26.98 -18.80
CA TYR A 301 25.61 26.52 -18.11
C TYR A 301 25.49 25.01 -18.18
N THR A 302 24.56 24.46 -17.40
CA THR A 302 24.07 23.09 -17.53
C THR A 302 22.61 23.12 -17.93
N PHE A 303 22.13 22.08 -18.62
CA PHE A 303 20.69 21.94 -18.91
C PHE A 303 19.83 21.74 -17.65
N GLU A 304 20.43 21.57 -16.47
CA GLU A 304 19.69 21.62 -15.20
C GLU A 304 19.35 23.06 -14.78
N ASP A 305 20.11 24.05 -15.28
CA ASP A 305 19.91 25.47 -14.94
C ASP A 305 18.61 26.05 -15.53
N GLY A 306 18.00 25.41 -16.53
CA GLY A 306 16.71 25.86 -17.08
C GLY A 306 15.49 25.48 -16.22
N ASN A 307 15.66 24.66 -15.18
CA ASN A 307 14.69 24.44 -14.10
C ASN A 307 14.60 25.68 -13.20
N ASN A 308 13.80 26.65 -13.63
CA ASN A 308 13.74 27.99 -13.04
C ASN A 308 12.97 28.00 -11.71
N ASN A 309 12.02 27.08 -11.52
CA ASN A 309 11.20 27.00 -10.31
C ASN A 309 11.76 26.02 -9.25
N GLN A 310 12.83 25.27 -9.59
CA GLN A 310 13.49 24.29 -8.73
C GLN A 310 12.58 23.15 -8.27
N ASP A 311 11.56 22.79 -9.05
CA ASP A 311 10.66 21.66 -8.76
C ASP A 311 11.23 20.31 -9.22
N HIS A 312 12.42 20.34 -9.83
CA HIS A 312 13.20 19.21 -10.38
C HIS A 312 12.61 18.58 -11.64
N VAL A 313 11.72 19.29 -12.33
CA VAL A 313 11.18 18.88 -13.61
C VAL A 313 11.30 20.04 -14.58
N ILE A 314 11.73 19.77 -15.81
CA ILE A 314 11.71 20.77 -16.87
C ILE A 314 10.30 20.78 -17.47
N SER A 315 9.56 21.85 -17.21
CA SER A 315 8.32 22.14 -17.91
C SER A 315 8.57 22.51 -19.38
N ILE A 316 7.55 22.36 -20.22
CA ILE A 316 7.64 22.77 -21.62
C ILE A 316 7.85 24.29 -21.74
N TYR A 317 7.33 25.05 -20.78
CA TYR A 317 7.60 26.49 -20.70
C TYR A 317 9.07 26.78 -20.41
N GLU A 318 9.69 26.05 -19.49
CA GLU A 318 11.12 26.21 -19.18
C GLU A 318 12.00 25.85 -20.37
N ALA A 319 11.68 24.78 -21.09
CA ALA A 319 12.38 24.44 -22.34
C ALA A 319 12.26 25.54 -23.40
N TRP A 320 11.09 26.16 -23.53
CA TRP A 320 10.90 27.33 -24.39
C TRP A 320 11.69 28.55 -23.91
N LEU A 321 11.71 28.81 -22.60
CA LEU A 321 12.42 29.95 -22.01
C LEU A 321 13.93 29.79 -22.16
N TRP A 322 14.45 28.59 -21.96
CA TRP A 322 15.84 28.24 -22.25
C TRP A 322 16.21 28.60 -23.68
N ASN A 323 15.38 28.17 -24.65
CA ASN A 323 15.61 28.57 -26.04
C ASN A 323 15.54 30.09 -26.24
N HIS A 324 14.55 30.77 -25.66
CA HIS A 324 14.42 32.23 -25.79
C HIS A 324 15.66 32.99 -25.31
N VAL A 325 16.35 32.47 -24.29
CA VAL A 325 17.56 33.08 -23.74
C VAL A 325 18.80 32.71 -24.56
N HIS A 326 18.94 31.43 -24.92
CA HIS A 326 20.19 30.89 -25.46
C HIS A 326 20.25 30.81 -26.99
N ASN A 327 19.13 30.99 -27.71
CA ASN A 327 19.12 31.03 -29.17
C ASN A 327 19.96 32.20 -29.69
N THR A 328 20.97 31.91 -30.50
CA THR A 328 21.92 32.91 -31.03
C THR A 328 21.64 33.30 -32.48
N SER A 329 20.78 32.54 -33.16
CA SER A 329 20.42 32.76 -34.56
C SER A 329 19.51 33.98 -34.80
N GLY A 330 19.00 34.60 -33.72
CA GLY A 330 18.26 35.86 -33.73
C GLY A 330 16.76 35.73 -34.02
N GLU A 331 16.23 34.51 -34.02
CA GLU A 331 14.81 34.23 -34.19
C GLU A 331 13.98 34.62 -32.95
N THR A 332 12.76 35.09 -33.17
CA THR A 332 11.80 35.39 -32.11
C THR A 332 10.85 34.23 -31.89
N VAL A 333 11.10 33.41 -30.87
CA VAL A 333 10.16 32.33 -30.48
C VAL A 333 8.83 32.89 -29.98
N VAL A 334 7.71 32.25 -30.36
CA VAL A 334 6.35 32.68 -29.98
C VAL A 334 5.58 31.56 -29.30
N ILE A 335 4.81 31.93 -28.28
CA ILE A 335 3.85 31.08 -27.55
C ILE A 335 2.41 31.60 -27.73
N SER A 336 1.41 30.72 -27.84
CA SER A 336 0.01 31.13 -27.94
C SER A 336 -0.48 31.81 -26.65
N GLY A 337 -1.28 32.88 -26.79
CA GLY A 337 -1.55 33.84 -25.71
C GLY A 337 -2.22 33.25 -24.45
N ASN A 338 -3.18 32.33 -24.59
CA ASN A 338 -3.84 31.70 -23.45
C ASN A 338 -3.02 30.56 -22.82
N GLY A 339 -2.05 30.01 -23.54
CA GLY A 339 -1.32 28.81 -23.13
C GLY A 339 -0.14 29.05 -22.17
N MET A 340 0.34 30.30 -22.07
CA MET A 340 1.54 30.63 -21.29
C MET A 340 1.42 30.29 -19.79
N TYR A 341 0.27 30.55 -19.16
CA TYR A 341 0.08 30.26 -17.73
C TYR A 341 -0.09 28.77 -17.45
N VAL A 342 -0.66 28.02 -18.39
CA VAL A 342 -0.89 26.59 -18.23
C VAL A 342 0.41 25.81 -18.47
N SER A 343 1.29 26.31 -19.35
CA SER A 343 2.54 25.65 -19.73
C SER A 343 3.58 25.51 -18.62
N PHE A 344 3.50 26.29 -17.54
CA PHE A 344 4.37 26.14 -16.37
C PHE A 344 4.23 24.78 -15.69
N ASN A 345 3.03 24.19 -15.78
CA ASN A 345 2.69 22.94 -15.08
C ASN A 345 2.41 21.79 -16.07
N ILE A 346 3.10 21.80 -17.22
CA ILE A 346 3.01 20.76 -18.25
C ILE A 346 4.42 20.25 -18.56
N THR A 347 4.59 18.93 -18.55
CA THR A 347 5.79 18.24 -19.04
C THR A 347 5.36 17.17 -20.03
N LEU A 348 6.29 16.64 -20.83
CA LEU A 348 5.95 15.59 -21.80
C LEU A 348 5.59 14.25 -21.11
N LYS A 349 6.18 13.98 -19.94
CA LYS A 349 5.87 12.83 -19.09
C LYS A 349 4.61 13.00 -18.24
N TYR A 350 4.43 14.18 -17.65
CA TYR A 350 3.35 14.53 -16.73
C TYR A 350 2.65 15.83 -17.22
N PRO A 351 1.57 15.68 -18.00
CA PRO A 351 0.79 16.78 -18.55
C PRO A 351 0.24 17.74 -17.49
N THR A 352 0.06 17.26 -16.25
CA THR A 352 -0.33 18.09 -15.11
C THR A 352 0.72 17.96 -14.01
N ILE A 353 1.30 19.08 -13.56
CA ILE A 353 2.21 19.12 -12.41
C ILE A 353 1.56 19.84 -11.23
N ILE A 354 1.67 19.25 -10.04
CA ILE A 354 1.39 19.87 -8.74
C ILE A 354 2.74 20.04 -8.03
N ALA A 355 3.30 21.26 -8.08
CA ALA A 355 4.59 21.59 -7.47
C ALA A 355 4.49 22.55 -6.27
N ASP A 356 3.35 23.25 -6.14
CA ASP A 356 3.14 24.32 -5.18
C ASP A 356 2.02 23.99 -4.18
N ASN A 357 2.08 24.65 -3.02
CA ASN A 357 1.00 24.62 -2.05
C ASN A 357 -0.33 25.11 -2.65
N MET A 358 -1.39 24.37 -2.38
CA MET A 358 -2.71 24.65 -2.94
C MET A 358 -3.49 25.60 -2.04
N THR A 359 -4.04 26.67 -2.60
CA THR A 359 -4.75 27.74 -1.85
C THR A 359 -6.20 27.93 -2.28
N SER A 360 -6.68 27.12 -3.22
CA SER A 360 -8.05 27.14 -3.75
C SER A 360 -8.48 25.74 -4.16
N ASN A 361 -9.78 25.52 -4.33
CA ASN A 361 -10.30 24.23 -4.79
C ASN A 361 -9.78 23.91 -6.19
N GLN A 362 -9.41 22.65 -6.43
CA GLN A 362 -8.87 22.20 -7.71
C GLN A 362 -9.43 20.84 -8.10
N ASN A 363 -9.52 20.62 -9.42
CA ASN A 363 -9.82 19.32 -10.01
C ASN A 363 -8.63 18.94 -10.90
N TYR A 364 -8.09 17.76 -10.68
CA TYR A 364 -6.98 17.22 -11.45
C TYR A 364 -7.44 15.96 -12.15
N LYS A 365 -7.16 15.88 -13.46
CA LYS A 365 -7.48 14.72 -14.30
C LYS A 365 -6.32 14.28 -15.17
N GLY A 366 -6.44 13.07 -15.72
CA GLY A 366 -5.45 12.48 -16.63
C GLY A 366 -4.19 12.03 -15.90
N ILE A 367 -3.02 12.37 -16.45
CA ILE A 367 -1.72 12.02 -15.89
C ILE A 367 -1.15 13.20 -15.09
N ILE A 368 -0.90 12.98 -13.80
CA ILE A 368 -0.55 14.02 -12.83
C ILE A 368 0.77 13.65 -12.14
N GLY A 369 1.73 14.57 -12.13
CA GLY A 369 2.97 14.47 -11.34
C GLY A 369 2.89 15.39 -10.12
N ILE A 370 3.22 14.86 -8.94
CA ILE A 370 3.33 15.62 -7.70
C ILE A 370 4.81 15.71 -7.35
N THR A 371 5.30 16.94 -7.32
CA THR A 371 6.67 17.30 -6.98
C THR A 371 6.68 18.54 -6.08
N GLY A 372 7.85 19.10 -5.81
CA GLY A 372 8.00 20.36 -5.12
C GLY A 372 9.45 20.60 -4.70
N PRO A 373 9.85 21.86 -4.48
CA PRO A 373 11.19 22.17 -4.01
C PRO A 373 11.39 21.62 -2.59
N PRO A 374 12.58 21.08 -2.26
CA PRO A 374 12.90 20.70 -0.89
C PRO A 374 12.96 21.95 0.00
N PRO A 375 12.36 21.94 1.21
CA PRO A 375 12.60 22.99 2.19
C PRO A 375 14.10 23.18 2.45
N GLN A 376 14.53 24.43 2.65
CA GLN A 376 15.95 24.76 2.84
C GLN A 376 16.61 23.88 3.91
N GLY A 377 17.67 23.17 3.51
CA GLY A 377 18.44 22.28 4.39
C GLY A 377 17.82 20.91 4.65
N THR A 378 16.81 20.52 3.88
CA THR A 378 16.19 19.18 3.94
C THR A 378 16.29 18.47 2.59
N ASN A 379 16.18 17.14 2.59
CA ASN A 379 16.16 16.33 1.38
C ASN A 379 14.75 15.86 0.98
N TRP A 380 13.75 16.07 1.84
CA TRP A 380 12.37 15.66 1.61
C TRP A 380 11.55 16.81 0.99
N ARG A 381 10.44 16.49 0.32
CA ARG A 381 9.61 17.46 -0.42
C ARG A 381 8.18 17.43 0.09
N ARG A 382 7.45 18.56 0.00
CA ARG A 382 6.03 18.59 0.38
C ARG A 382 5.20 19.57 -0.43
N VAL A 383 3.94 19.22 -0.62
CA VAL A 383 2.87 20.09 -1.09
C VAL A 383 1.77 20.06 -0.02
N GLU A 384 1.33 21.23 0.40
CA GLU A 384 0.33 21.39 1.47
C GLU A 384 -0.96 22.03 0.93
N MET A 385 -2.10 21.52 1.39
CA MET A 385 -3.40 22.18 1.23
C MET A 385 -3.55 23.29 2.28
N VAL A 386 -3.57 24.54 1.82
CA VAL A 386 -3.63 25.73 2.68
C VAL A 386 -5.06 26.22 2.80
N GLY A 387 -5.67 25.90 3.95
CA GLY A 387 -7.04 26.27 4.27
C GLY A 387 -8.04 25.18 3.90
N ASN A 388 -9.31 25.40 4.23
CA ASN A 388 -10.39 24.46 3.96
C ASN A 388 -10.77 24.51 2.46
N ILE A 389 -10.02 23.75 1.66
CA ILE A 389 -10.19 23.61 0.22
C ILE A 389 -10.49 22.15 -0.13
N THR A 390 -11.07 21.93 -1.31
CA THR A 390 -11.33 20.60 -1.86
C THR A 390 -10.43 20.33 -3.04
N ILE A 391 -9.72 19.21 -3.01
CA ILE A 391 -8.92 18.69 -4.13
C ILE A 391 -9.58 17.42 -4.63
N ASN A 392 -9.92 17.39 -5.92
CA ASN A 392 -10.48 16.23 -6.58
C ASN A 392 -9.42 15.64 -7.52
N PHE A 393 -9.04 14.39 -7.29
CA PHE A 393 -8.45 13.54 -8.34
C PHE A 393 -9.62 12.87 -9.06
N GLU A 394 -9.93 13.32 -10.27
CA GLU A 394 -11.09 12.85 -11.02
C GLU A 394 -10.93 11.39 -11.45
N GLU A 395 -12.05 10.76 -11.83
CA GLU A 395 -12.07 9.35 -12.25
C GLU A 395 -11.02 9.04 -13.33
N ASN A 396 -10.52 7.80 -13.34
CA ASN A 396 -9.50 7.28 -14.24
C ASN A 396 -8.11 7.94 -14.13
N SER A 397 -7.90 8.93 -13.26
CA SER A 397 -6.63 9.65 -13.18
C SER A 397 -5.46 8.78 -12.70
N ASN A 398 -4.26 9.06 -13.22
CA ASN A 398 -3.00 8.49 -12.73
C ASN A 398 -2.18 9.58 -12.03
N VAL A 399 -1.97 9.44 -10.73
CA VAL A 399 -1.21 10.37 -9.88
C VAL A 399 0.15 9.76 -9.54
N TYR A 400 1.23 10.48 -9.84
CA TYR A 400 2.61 10.04 -9.65
C TYR A 400 3.31 10.92 -8.61
N PHE A 401 3.76 10.32 -7.53
CA PHE A 401 4.61 10.96 -6.53
C PHE A 401 6.06 10.79 -6.92
N PHE A 402 6.80 11.89 -6.94
CA PHE A 402 8.25 11.87 -7.02
C PHE A 402 8.86 11.30 -5.72
N PRO A 403 10.14 10.91 -5.72
CA PRO A 403 10.82 10.46 -4.51
C PRO A 403 10.75 11.47 -3.38
N ASP A 404 10.58 10.97 -2.15
CA ASP A 404 10.52 11.75 -0.90
C ASP A 404 9.40 12.80 -0.84
N MET A 405 8.33 12.61 -1.62
CA MET A 405 7.25 13.57 -1.79
C MET A 405 6.09 13.35 -0.82
N LYS A 406 5.74 14.38 -0.06
CA LYS A 406 4.63 14.35 0.92
C LYS A 406 3.47 15.22 0.47
N PHE A 407 2.28 14.64 0.35
CA PHE A 407 1.06 15.41 0.10
C PHE A 407 0.28 15.57 1.40
N ILE A 408 0.12 16.80 1.89
CA ILE A 408 -0.36 17.09 3.25
C ILE A 408 -1.71 17.79 3.21
N ASN A 409 -2.69 17.22 3.90
CA ASN A 409 -4.01 17.79 4.10
C ASN A 409 -4.35 17.89 5.60
N ASP A 410 -4.15 19.08 6.18
CA ASP A 410 -4.44 19.30 7.58
C ASP A 410 -5.92 19.68 7.85
N VAL A 411 -6.63 20.28 6.87
CA VAL A 411 -7.95 20.93 7.10
C VAL A 411 -8.95 20.88 5.94
N GLY A 412 -8.55 20.40 4.77
CA GLY A 412 -9.39 20.36 3.57
C GLY A 412 -9.95 18.97 3.29
N ILE A 413 -10.45 18.76 2.07
CA ILE A 413 -11.04 17.49 1.63
C ILE A 413 -10.27 16.97 0.41
N ILE A 414 -9.82 15.72 0.46
CA ILE A 414 -9.29 15.01 -0.71
C ILE A 414 -10.37 14.05 -1.20
N ASN A 415 -10.80 14.23 -2.44
CA ASN A 415 -11.67 13.26 -3.12
C ASN A 415 -10.86 12.51 -4.17
N ILE A 416 -10.83 11.18 -4.06
CA ILE A 416 -10.19 10.28 -5.02
C ILE A 416 -11.32 9.61 -5.79
N GLY A 417 -11.45 9.90 -7.09
CA GLY A 417 -12.51 9.37 -7.93
C GLY A 417 -12.38 7.88 -8.26
N ASP A 418 -13.34 7.36 -9.03
CA ASP A 418 -13.35 5.95 -9.43
C ASP A 418 -12.16 5.61 -10.33
N ASN A 419 -11.59 4.42 -10.17
CA ASN A 419 -10.47 3.91 -10.99
C ASN A 419 -9.20 4.78 -10.96
N VAL A 420 -9.02 5.63 -9.95
CA VAL A 420 -7.80 6.43 -9.79
C VAL A 420 -6.64 5.54 -9.34
N VAL A 421 -5.48 5.75 -9.96
CA VAL A 421 -4.22 5.09 -9.56
C VAL A 421 -3.26 6.10 -8.98
N ILE A 422 -2.82 5.86 -7.74
CA ILE A 422 -1.82 6.65 -7.04
C ILE A 422 -0.53 5.84 -6.96
N LYS A 423 0.55 6.37 -7.52
CA LYS A 423 1.83 5.70 -7.68
C LYS A 423 2.93 6.46 -6.97
N GLY A 424 3.87 5.75 -6.36
CA GLY A 424 5.14 6.35 -5.94
C GLY A 424 6.26 5.32 -5.94
N ASP A 425 7.50 5.81 -5.92
CA ASP A 425 8.72 5.01 -6.06
C ASP A 425 9.57 4.98 -4.79
N SER A 426 9.11 5.65 -3.72
CA SER A 426 9.78 5.67 -2.42
C SER A 426 8.83 5.45 -1.25
N THR A 427 9.32 4.70 -0.25
CA THR A 427 8.63 4.47 1.04
C THR A 427 8.45 5.75 1.86
N THR A 428 9.15 6.82 1.47
CA THR A 428 9.06 8.15 2.09
C THR A 428 8.08 9.07 1.36
N SER A 429 7.53 8.63 0.22
CA SER A 429 6.50 9.35 -0.51
C SER A 429 5.12 8.87 -0.05
N TYR A 430 4.30 9.75 0.52
CA TYR A 430 3.01 9.38 1.11
C TYR A 430 2.00 10.53 1.10
N ILE A 431 0.74 10.16 1.27
CA ILE A 431 -0.36 11.09 1.57
C ILE A 431 -0.56 11.12 3.09
N TYR A 432 -0.62 12.31 3.66
CA TYR A 432 -0.94 12.55 5.06
C TYR A 432 -2.19 13.42 5.15
N SER A 433 -3.20 12.95 5.89
CA SER A 433 -4.45 13.69 6.06
C SER A 433 -4.95 13.64 7.50
N GLU A 434 -5.10 14.82 8.12
CA GLU A 434 -5.85 15.02 9.38
C GLU A 434 -7.32 15.43 9.12
N SER A 435 -7.73 15.48 7.85
CA SER A 435 -9.07 15.85 7.42
C SER A 435 -9.59 14.93 6.31
N GLU A 436 -10.88 15.03 5.99
CA GLU A 436 -11.66 14.07 5.20
C GLU A 436 -10.95 13.61 3.91
N VAL A 437 -10.87 12.29 3.71
CA VAL A 437 -10.42 11.65 2.48
C VAL A 437 -11.54 10.72 2.02
N ASN A 438 -12.07 10.98 0.82
CA ASN A 438 -13.14 10.20 0.22
C ASN A 438 -12.58 9.33 -0.91
N PHE A 439 -12.96 8.06 -0.91
CA PHE A 439 -12.59 7.09 -1.94
C PHE A 439 -13.78 6.80 -2.84
N GLY A 440 -13.56 6.90 -4.13
CA GLY A 440 -14.36 6.26 -5.15
C GLY A 440 -14.11 4.76 -5.15
N GLN A 441 -14.71 4.08 -6.10
CA GLN A 441 -14.55 2.66 -6.30
C GLN A 441 -13.23 2.37 -7.03
N ASN A 442 -12.68 1.17 -6.86
CA ASN A 442 -11.59 0.68 -7.70
C ASN A 442 -10.28 1.51 -7.64
N VAL A 443 -10.05 2.20 -6.53
CA VAL A 443 -8.83 3.00 -6.33
C VAL A 443 -7.64 2.08 -6.11
N LEU A 444 -6.49 2.36 -6.74
CA LEU A 444 -5.25 1.62 -6.56
C LEU A 444 -4.14 2.52 -6.02
N PHE A 445 -3.58 2.18 -4.87
CA PHE A 445 -2.30 2.69 -4.39
C PHE A 445 -1.20 1.69 -4.71
N THR A 446 -0.14 2.11 -5.41
CA THR A 446 0.91 1.20 -5.85
C THR A 446 2.32 1.75 -5.82
N GLY A 447 3.29 0.89 -5.52
CA GLY A 447 4.69 1.11 -5.87
C GLY A 447 4.92 1.11 -7.39
N THR A 448 6.07 1.59 -7.87
CA THR A 448 6.46 1.53 -9.29
C THR A 448 7.05 0.16 -9.65
N ASP A 449 6.58 -0.41 -10.76
CA ASP A 449 7.15 -1.59 -11.40
C ASP A 449 8.08 -1.17 -12.56
N ASP A 450 9.01 -0.22 -12.33
CA ASP A 450 9.91 0.17 -13.42
C ASP A 450 10.92 -0.96 -13.68
N VAL A 451 10.73 -1.64 -14.81
CA VAL A 451 11.50 -2.80 -15.25
C VAL A 451 12.91 -2.42 -15.72
N SER A 452 13.19 -1.12 -15.88
CA SER A 452 14.44 -0.61 -16.43
C SER A 452 15.59 -0.54 -15.41
N ASP A 453 15.28 -0.43 -14.11
CA ASP A 453 16.28 -0.51 -13.02
C ASP A 453 15.87 -1.57 -11.96
N PRO A 454 16.43 -2.80 -12.04
CA PRO A 454 16.17 -3.86 -11.08
C PRO A 454 16.59 -3.57 -9.63
N THR A 455 17.25 -2.44 -9.36
CA THR A 455 17.67 -2.03 -8.01
C THR A 455 16.71 -1.04 -7.35
N LEU A 456 15.77 -0.48 -8.11
CA LEU A 456 14.67 0.37 -7.64
C LEU A 456 13.34 -0.41 -7.71
N TYR A 457 13.19 -1.42 -6.86
CA TYR A 457 11.86 -1.92 -6.52
C TYR A 457 11.14 -0.83 -5.73
N GLY A 458 10.48 0.10 -6.42
CA GLY A 458 9.83 1.24 -5.82
C GLY A 458 8.64 0.81 -4.99
N TRP A 459 8.70 1.08 -3.69
CA TRP A 459 7.55 0.95 -2.79
C TRP A 459 6.93 2.32 -2.63
N PHE A 460 5.61 2.39 -2.47
CA PHE A 460 4.97 3.63 -2.06
C PHE A 460 4.90 3.71 -0.53
N GLY A 461 5.08 4.90 0.05
CA GLY A 461 4.96 5.15 1.51
C GLY A 461 3.51 5.24 2.01
N GLY A 462 2.54 5.08 1.11
CA GLY A 462 1.17 4.78 1.47
C GLY A 462 0.32 5.99 1.85
N LEU A 463 -0.65 5.74 2.72
CA LEU A 463 -1.65 6.70 3.17
C LEU A 463 -1.70 6.68 4.69
N ILE A 464 -1.50 7.86 5.28
CA ILE A 464 -1.66 8.12 6.70
C ILE A 464 -2.89 9.00 6.87
N SER A 465 -3.92 8.46 7.53
CA SER A 465 -5.19 9.16 7.73
C SER A 465 -5.55 9.18 9.21
N VAL A 466 -5.77 10.39 9.74
CA VAL A 466 -6.11 10.65 11.14
C VAL A 466 -7.44 11.39 11.17
N LEU A 467 -8.56 10.65 11.26
CA LEU A 467 -9.91 11.20 11.07
C LEU A 467 -10.87 10.79 12.18
N ASN A 468 -12.03 11.44 12.24
CA ASN A 468 -13.12 10.92 13.07
C ASN A 468 -13.63 9.60 12.51
N ASP A 469 -13.94 9.53 11.21
CA ASP A 469 -14.40 8.31 10.55
C ASP A 469 -13.56 8.06 9.30
N ILE A 470 -13.15 6.81 9.09
CA ILE A 470 -12.41 6.33 7.93
C ILE A 470 -13.25 5.23 7.27
N ASP A 471 -13.60 5.41 6.00
CA ASP A 471 -14.34 4.43 5.22
C ASP A 471 -13.58 4.12 3.93
N ILE A 472 -13.16 2.87 3.79
CA ILE A 472 -12.37 2.35 2.67
C ILE A 472 -13.14 1.17 2.11
N ASP A 473 -13.74 1.36 0.94
CA ASP A 473 -14.48 0.33 0.23
C ASP A 473 -13.91 0.13 -1.17
N ASN A 474 -13.63 -1.13 -1.51
CA ASN A 474 -13.16 -1.52 -2.84
C ASN A 474 -11.89 -0.77 -3.29
N VAL A 475 -10.90 -0.69 -2.40
CA VAL A 475 -9.60 -0.07 -2.63
C VAL A 475 -8.49 -1.13 -2.60
N ALA A 476 -7.54 -1.01 -3.51
CA ALA A 476 -6.38 -1.88 -3.61
C ALA A 476 -5.09 -1.16 -3.20
N PHE A 477 -4.26 -1.85 -2.42
CA PHE A 477 -2.93 -1.44 -2.03
C PHE A 477 -1.95 -2.52 -2.47
N TYR A 478 -0.97 -2.15 -3.30
CA TYR A 478 0.01 -3.08 -3.86
C TYR A 478 1.44 -2.52 -3.76
N LYS A 479 2.35 -3.21 -3.07
CA LYS A 479 3.72 -2.67 -2.82
C LYS A 479 3.70 -1.26 -2.24
N ALA A 480 2.76 -1.01 -1.34
CA ALA A 480 2.62 0.25 -0.62
C ALA A 480 2.69 -0.06 0.88
N ILE A 481 3.68 0.50 1.58
CA ILE A 481 3.85 0.32 3.02
C ILE A 481 3.47 1.59 3.77
N GLY A 482 3.37 1.53 5.10
CA GLY A 482 3.12 2.73 5.92
C GLY A 482 1.66 3.18 5.92
N HIS A 483 0.72 2.28 5.61
CA HIS A 483 -0.70 2.56 5.77
C HIS A 483 -1.06 2.61 7.25
N THR A 484 -1.39 3.81 7.72
CA THR A 484 -1.80 4.06 9.10
C THR A 484 -3.17 4.73 9.11
N PHE A 485 -4.13 4.07 9.73
CA PHE A 485 -5.48 4.59 9.90
C PHE A 485 -5.75 4.81 11.39
N SER A 486 -5.85 6.07 11.80
CA SER A 486 -6.18 6.42 13.17
C SER A 486 -7.52 7.15 13.19
N GLY A 487 -8.50 6.65 13.94
CA GLY A 487 -9.77 7.37 14.03
C GLY A 487 -10.74 6.92 15.09
N SER A 488 -11.95 7.52 15.08
CA SER A 488 -13.06 7.05 15.92
C SER A 488 -13.62 5.78 15.32
N ASN A 489 -14.14 5.77 14.08
CA ASN A 489 -14.55 4.53 13.41
C ASN A 489 -13.69 4.25 12.18
N ILE A 490 -13.30 2.99 11.98
CA ILE A 490 -12.52 2.56 10.81
C ILE A 490 -13.25 1.39 10.14
N ASN A 491 -13.80 1.62 8.96
CA ASN A 491 -14.44 0.61 8.14
C ASN A 491 -13.56 0.34 6.91
N ILE A 492 -13.08 -0.90 6.78
CA ILE A 492 -12.35 -1.36 5.59
C ILE A 492 -13.08 -2.57 5.03
N THR A 493 -13.67 -2.41 3.86
CA THR A 493 -14.48 -3.46 3.24
C THR A 493 -14.09 -3.69 1.79
N ASN A 494 -14.26 -4.93 1.31
CA ASN A 494 -14.05 -5.31 -0.09
C ASN A 494 -12.65 -4.92 -0.65
N SER A 495 -11.65 -4.75 0.22
CA SER A 495 -10.37 -4.12 -0.12
C SER A 495 -9.23 -5.14 -0.11
N SER A 496 -8.16 -4.85 -0.82
CA SER A 496 -7.01 -5.77 -0.94
C SER A 496 -5.69 -5.10 -0.61
N PHE A 497 -4.85 -5.81 0.13
CA PHE A 497 -3.53 -5.41 0.58
C PHE A 497 -2.53 -6.48 0.14
N THR A 498 -1.77 -6.22 -0.91
CA THR A 498 -0.79 -7.16 -1.46
C THR A 498 0.62 -6.61 -1.31
N ARG A 499 1.44 -7.23 -0.46
CA ARG A 499 2.74 -6.67 -0.07
C ARG A 499 2.54 -5.24 0.46
N SER A 500 1.60 -5.10 1.40
CA SER A 500 1.11 -3.83 1.92
C SER A 500 0.58 -4.01 3.34
N ALA A 501 1.46 -3.99 4.33
CA ALA A 501 1.03 -4.06 5.73
C ALA A 501 0.18 -2.84 6.11
N VAL A 502 -0.83 -3.06 6.95
CA VAL A 502 -1.72 -2.01 7.46
C VAL A 502 -1.70 -1.98 8.99
N TYR A 503 -1.66 -0.78 9.54
CA TYR A 503 -1.83 -0.52 10.95
C TYR A 503 -3.08 0.35 11.17
N CYS A 504 -3.94 -0.09 12.08
CA CYS A 504 -5.10 0.66 12.50
C CYS A 504 -5.05 0.96 14.00
N GLN A 505 -5.43 2.18 14.37
CA GLN A 505 -5.57 2.61 15.75
C GLN A 505 -6.93 3.26 15.97
N ALA A 506 -7.79 2.60 16.72
CA ALA A 506 -9.04 3.19 17.15
C ALA A 506 -8.85 3.96 18.45
N ASN A 507 -9.21 5.24 18.43
CA ASN A 507 -9.16 6.09 19.62
C ASN A 507 -10.42 5.96 20.47
N TYR A 508 -11.62 5.89 19.87
CA TYR A 508 -12.88 5.90 20.62
C TYR A 508 -14.05 5.08 20.02
N GLY A 509 -13.90 4.52 18.82
CA GLY A 509 -14.97 3.77 18.16
C GLY A 509 -14.44 2.52 17.45
N ASP A 510 -15.27 1.92 16.61
CA ASP A 510 -15.07 0.53 16.22
C ASP A 510 -14.23 0.37 14.95
N ILE A 511 -13.46 -0.72 14.90
CA ILE A 511 -12.79 -1.18 13.68
C ILE A 511 -13.57 -2.33 13.07
N ASN A 512 -13.91 -2.22 11.79
CA ASN A 512 -14.58 -3.27 11.03
C ASN A 512 -13.80 -3.57 9.75
N ILE A 513 -13.21 -4.76 9.69
CA ILE A 513 -12.53 -5.31 8.52
C ILE A 513 -13.42 -6.43 7.97
N ASN A 514 -13.93 -6.28 6.74
CA ASN A 514 -14.87 -7.27 6.19
C ASN A 514 -14.65 -7.54 4.70
N ASN A 515 -14.60 -8.81 4.32
CA ASN A 515 -14.41 -9.24 2.93
C ASN A 515 -13.13 -8.66 2.31
N CYS A 516 -12.03 -8.65 3.07
CA CYS A 516 -10.74 -8.11 2.66
C CYS A 516 -9.73 -9.22 2.33
N GLN A 517 -8.67 -8.86 1.60
CA GLN A 517 -7.55 -9.75 1.28
C GLN A 517 -6.23 -9.15 1.73
N PHE A 518 -5.44 -9.92 2.47
CA PHE A 518 -4.10 -9.57 2.93
C PHE A 518 -3.13 -10.64 2.42
N ILE A 519 -2.46 -10.34 1.30
CA ILE A 519 -1.57 -11.28 0.61
C ILE A 519 -0.14 -10.78 0.77
N GLN A 520 0.72 -11.56 1.41
CA GLN A 520 2.05 -11.10 1.84
C GLN A 520 1.96 -9.80 2.65
N SER A 521 0.92 -9.67 3.46
CA SER A 521 0.59 -8.48 4.26
C SER A 521 0.05 -8.92 5.61
N GLY A 522 0.37 -8.18 6.67
CA GLY A 522 -0.23 -8.36 7.99
C GLY A 522 -1.26 -7.27 8.31
N PHE A 523 -2.20 -7.58 9.20
CA PHE A 523 -3.12 -6.61 9.81
C PHE A 523 -2.81 -6.43 11.29
N LEU A 524 -2.53 -5.20 11.69
CA LEU A 524 -2.20 -4.83 13.06
C LEU A 524 -3.20 -3.80 13.57
N ALA A 525 -3.75 -4.04 14.76
CA ALA A 525 -4.64 -3.13 15.43
C ALA A 525 -4.23 -2.90 16.89
N GLY A 526 -4.07 -1.63 17.27
CA GLY A 526 -3.85 -1.19 18.66
C GLY A 526 -4.99 -0.31 19.14
N ALA A 527 -5.32 -0.37 20.42
CA ALA A 527 -6.34 0.47 21.04
C ALA A 527 -5.83 1.09 22.35
N VAL A 528 -6.36 2.28 22.66
CA VAL A 528 -6.04 3.02 23.90
C VAL A 528 -7.23 3.08 24.86
N ASP A 529 -8.47 3.14 24.37
CA ASP A 529 -9.70 3.31 25.18
C ASP A 529 -10.74 2.18 24.96
N TYR A 530 -10.32 0.91 24.94
CA TYR A 530 -11.18 -0.28 24.87
C TYR A 530 -12.33 -0.31 23.81
N PRO A 531 -12.13 0.12 22.55
CA PRO A 531 -13.13 -0.01 21.49
C PRO A 531 -13.37 -1.47 21.06
N ALA A 532 -14.37 -1.70 20.20
CA ALA A 532 -14.59 -3.01 19.60
C ALA A 532 -13.86 -3.14 18.25
N ILE A 533 -13.42 -4.36 17.92
CA ILE A 533 -12.86 -4.69 16.61
C ILE A 533 -13.51 -5.94 16.02
N GLN A 534 -13.80 -5.93 14.72
CA GLN A 534 -14.31 -7.09 14.00
C GLN A 534 -13.48 -7.35 12.76
N VAL A 535 -13.08 -8.61 12.55
CA VAL A 535 -12.38 -9.07 11.35
C VAL A 535 -13.15 -10.25 10.78
N LEU A 536 -13.82 -10.03 9.66
CA LEU A 536 -14.86 -10.91 9.12
C LEU A 536 -14.56 -11.29 7.67
N ASN A 537 -14.89 -12.53 7.30
CA ASN A 537 -14.95 -12.98 5.90
C ASN A 537 -13.67 -12.71 5.07
N SER A 538 -12.50 -12.64 5.70
CA SER A 538 -11.27 -12.14 5.07
C SER A 538 -10.24 -13.25 4.84
N ILE A 539 -9.32 -13.00 3.91
CA ILE A 539 -8.22 -13.90 3.56
C ILE A 539 -6.91 -13.27 3.98
N PHE A 540 -6.11 -14.01 4.74
CA PHE A 540 -4.76 -13.68 5.16
C PHE A 540 -3.83 -14.80 4.67
N GLU A 541 -2.92 -14.46 3.76
CA GLU A 541 -1.92 -15.38 3.21
C GLU A 541 -0.54 -14.75 3.32
N GLY A 542 0.26 -15.22 4.28
CA GLY A 542 1.60 -14.72 4.52
C GLY A 542 2.61 -15.13 3.44
N PRO A 543 3.83 -14.57 3.48
CA PRO A 543 4.87 -14.86 2.51
C PRO A 543 5.33 -16.33 2.57
N THR A 544 5.48 -16.94 1.39
CA THR A 544 5.99 -18.33 1.27
C THR A 544 7.52 -18.42 1.34
N ASP A 545 8.21 -17.28 1.22
CA ASP A 545 9.66 -17.15 1.34
C ASP A 545 10.02 -16.42 2.64
N ILE A 546 10.68 -17.11 3.58
CA ILE A 546 11.01 -16.67 4.96
C ILE A 546 12.18 -15.64 4.96
N GLY A 547 12.21 -14.71 4.00
CA GLY A 547 13.37 -13.83 3.76
C GLY A 547 13.06 -12.36 3.49
N THR A 548 11.79 -11.97 3.36
CA THR A 548 11.42 -10.60 2.98
C THR A 548 10.74 -9.86 4.11
N SER A 549 11.41 -8.81 4.60
CA SER A 549 10.95 -7.71 5.46
C SER A 549 10.11 -8.02 6.72
N PHE A 550 10.46 -7.35 7.83
CA PHE A 550 9.91 -7.58 9.17
C PHE A 550 8.40 -7.32 9.34
N TRP A 551 7.74 -6.75 8.33
CA TRP A 551 6.39 -6.17 8.38
C TRP A 551 5.23 -7.17 8.09
N GLU A 552 5.53 -8.45 7.85
CA GLU A 552 4.62 -9.42 7.23
C GLU A 552 4.37 -10.71 8.05
N ASN A 553 4.79 -10.76 9.31
CA ASN A 553 4.94 -12.04 10.04
C ASN A 553 3.73 -12.48 10.87
N MET A 554 2.72 -11.64 11.03
CA MET A 554 1.46 -12.00 11.71
C MET A 554 0.28 -11.77 10.80
N GLY A 555 -0.67 -12.70 10.77
CA GLY A 555 -1.89 -12.55 9.99
C GLY A 555 -2.77 -11.46 10.58
N ILE A 556 -3.26 -11.70 11.80
CA ILE A 556 -4.07 -10.77 12.59
C ILE A 556 -3.39 -10.54 13.93
N ASN A 557 -3.11 -9.29 14.27
CA ASN A 557 -2.58 -8.91 15.58
C ASN A 557 -3.46 -7.80 16.20
N ILE A 558 -4.00 -8.07 17.38
CA ILE A 558 -4.91 -7.17 18.10
C ILE A 558 -4.38 -6.95 19.52
N ALA A 559 -4.26 -5.70 19.94
CA ALA A 559 -3.85 -5.33 21.29
C ALA A 559 -4.70 -4.20 21.91
N GLY A 560 -5.11 -4.36 23.16
CA GLY A 560 -5.78 -3.31 23.96
C GLY A 560 -7.28 -3.14 23.70
N TYR A 561 -7.95 -4.07 23.00
CA TYR A 561 -9.36 -3.94 22.65
C TYR A 561 -10.28 -4.50 23.73
N GLY A 562 -11.32 -3.77 24.11
CA GLY A 562 -12.31 -4.23 25.09
C GLY A 562 -13.15 -5.39 24.54
N GLN A 563 -13.46 -5.31 23.25
CA GLN A 563 -14.20 -6.35 22.52
C GLN A 563 -13.52 -6.67 21.19
N PHE A 564 -13.53 -7.94 20.78
CA PHE A 564 -13.15 -8.37 19.43
C PHE A 564 -14.02 -9.52 18.90
N LEU A 565 -14.18 -9.59 17.58
CA LEU A 565 -14.78 -10.71 16.86
C LEU A 565 -13.93 -11.05 15.63
N ILE A 566 -13.36 -12.25 15.60
CA ILE A 566 -12.63 -12.77 14.44
C ILE A 566 -13.42 -13.96 13.91
N GLU A 567 -14.09 -13.79 12.76
CA GLU A 567 -15.02 -14.78 12.24
C GLU A 567 -14.92 -15.02 10.72
N ASP A 568 -15.09 -16.28 10.31
CA ASP A 568 -15.15 -16.70 8.90
C ASP A 568 -13.90 -16.32 8.07
N ASN A 569 -12.72 -16.27 8.69
CA ASN A 569 -11.46 -15.95 8.02
C ASN A 569 -10.66 -17.18 7.61
N SER A 570 -9.79 -17.01 6.62
CA SER A 570 -8.74 -17.96 6.26
C SER A 570 -7.38 -17.35 6.51
N ILE A 571 -6.56 -17.97 7.36
CA ILE A 571 -5.27 -17.43 7.80
C ILE A 571 -4.19 -18.50 7.62
N SER A 572 -3.15 -18.20 6.85
CA SER A 572 -2.06 -19.17 6.62
C SER A 572 -0.73 -18.56 6.24
N ASN A 573 0.35 -19.33 6.42
CA ASN A 573 1.72 -18.98 6.01
C ASN A 573 2.31 -17.76 6.71
N TYR A 574 1.87 -17.46 7.93
CA TYR A 574 2.49 -16.46 8.79
C TYR A 574 3.41 -17.12 9.82
N ASP A 575 4.13 -16.33 10.60
CA ASP A 575 4.74 -16.86 11.82
C ASP A 575 3.67 -17.10 12.89
N ILE A 576 2.78 -16.12 13.08
CA ILE A 576 1.63 -16.25 13.97
C ILE A 576 0.35 -15.97 13.17
N GLY A 577 -0.60 -16.89 13.18
CA GLY A 577 -1.88 -16.71 12.51
C GLY A 577 -2.70 -15.59 13.17
N ILE A 578 -3.07 -15.78 14.43
CA ILE A 578 -3.78 -14.79 15.25
C ILE A 578 -3.00 -14.54 16.54
N SER A 579 -2.75 -13.26 16.85
CA SER A 579 -2.15 -12.79 18.10
C SER A 579 -3.11 -11.84 18.80
N ILE A 580 -3.47 -12.15 20.05
CA ILE A 580 -4.32 -11.32 20.91
C ILE A 580 -3.56 -10.97 22.19
N GLY A 581 -3.43 -9.67 22.48
CA GLY A 581 -2.77 -9.17 23.69
C GLY A 581 -3.66 -8.19 24.45
N TYR A 582 -3.71 -8.27 25.79
CA TYR A 582 -4.35 -7.26 26.64
C TYR A 582 -5.77 -6.88 26.20
N SER A 583 -6.54 -7.87 25.72
CA SER A 583 -7.83 -7.65 25.07
C SER A 583 -8.94 -8.53 25.66
N GLY A 584 -10.19 -8.14 25.42
CA GLY A 584 -11.40 -8.86 25.84
C GLY A 584 -11.96 -8.49 27.22
N ASN A 585 -11.47 -7.41 27.84
CA ASN A 585 -11.77 -7.06 29.23
C ASN A 585 -13.16 -6.41 29.44
N ASP A 586 -13.94 -6.17 28.38
CA ASP A 586 -15.27 -5.54 28.49
C ASP A 586 -16.41 -6.53 28.82
N LEU A 587 -16.12 -7.85 28.89
CA LEU A 587 -17.05 -8.93 29.28
C LEU A 587 -18.43 -8.93 28.59
N ALA A 588 -18.56 -8.31 27.41
CA ALA A 588 -19.81 -8.35 26.66
C ALA A 588 -20.09 -9.79 26.16
N PRO A 589 -21.34 -10.29 26.21
CA PRO A 589 -21.69 -11.59 25.64
C PRO A 589 -21.25 -11.65 24.17
N ASP A 590 -20.48 -12.67 23.79
CA ASP A 590 -19.88 -12.87 22.47
C ASP A 590 -18.86 -11.80 22.01
N GLY A 591 -18.50 -10.84 22.87
CA GLY A 591 -17.66 -9.69 22.53
C GLY A 591 -16.16 -9.95 22.49
N TYR A 592 -15.64 -11.17 22.64
CA TYR A 592 -14.19 -11.45 22.64
C TYR A 592 -13.89 -12.82 22.00
N SER A 593 -14.35 -12.98 20.76
CA SER A 593 -14.60 -14.28 20.14
C SER A 593 -13.77 -14.59 18.90
N ILE A 594 -13.35 -15.85 18.76
CA ILE A 594 -12.75 -16.42 17.54
C ILE A 594 -13.63 -17.58 17.06
N LYS A 595 -14.24 -17.48 15.88
CA LYS A 595 -15.24 -18.44 15.37
C LYS A 595 -15.06 -18.78 13.89
N ASN A 596 -15.30 -20.03 13.52
CA ASN A 596 -15.41 -20.46 12.11
C ASN A 596 -14.20 -20.11 11.22
N ASN A 597 -13.01 -19.92 11.80
CA ASN A 597 -11.80 -19.60 11.07
C ASN A 597 -11.05 -20.87 10.63
N VAL A 598 -10.29 -20.77 9.55
CA VAL A 598 -9.30 -21.77 9.13
C VAL A 598 -7.91 -21.19 9.31
N ILE A 599 -7.12 -21.74 10.24
CA ILE A 599 -5.81 -21.23 10.66
C ILE A 599 -4.78 -22.32 10.46
N SER A 600 -3.89 -22.16 9.48
CA SER A 600 -3.01 -23.28 9.09
C SER A 600 -1.67 -22.91 8.49
N ASN A 601 -0.70 -23.82 8.54
CA ASN A 601 0.62 -23.64 7.91
C ASN A 601 1.37 -22.41 8.45
N ASN A 602 1.13 -22.02 9.70
CA ASN A 602 1.89 -20.95 10.32
C ASN A 602 3.16 -21.51 10.97
N SER A 603 4.29 -20.84 10.76
CA SER A 603 5.61 -21.35 11.15
C SER A 603 5.79 -21.47 12.66
N ALA A 604 5.03 -20.70 13.45
CA ALA A 604 4.96 -20.80 14.90
C ALA A 604 3.54 -21.11 15.36
N PHE A 605 2.72 -20.10 15.65
CA PHE A 605 1.46 -20.28 16.38
C PHE A 605 0.25 -20.17 15.45
N GLY A 606 -0.75 -21.04 15.63
CA GLY A 606 -2.07 -20.83 15.06
C GLY A 606 -2.76 -19.65 15.74
N VAL A 607 -3.02 -19.78 17.04
CA VAL A 607 -3.59 -18.73 17.89
C VAL A 607 -2.70 -18.55 19.12
N ALA A 608 -2.33 -17.30 19.42
CA ALA A 608 -1.64 -16.92 20.64
C ALA A 608 -2.44 -15.85 21.39
N ALA A 609 -2.68 -16.10 22.68
CA ALA A 609 -3.31 -15.14 23.58
C ALA A 609 -2.41 -14.87 24.78
N HIS A 610 -2.14 -13.59 25.03
CA HIS A 610 -1.33 -13.09 26.13
C HIS A 610 -2.18 -12.13 26.95
N HIS A 611 -2.32 -12.36 28.26
CA HIS A 611 -3.10 -11.49 29.14
C HIS A 611 -4.42 -11.05 28.50
N SER A 612 -5.22 -12.00 28.04
CA SER A 612 -6.45 -11.67 27.30
C SER A 612 -7.58 -12.61 27.68
N HIS A 613 -8.79 -12.09 27.59
CA HIS A 613 -10.02 -12.86 27.65
C HIS A 613 -10.38 -13.29 26.24
N VAL A 614 -10.37 -14.60 25.98
CA VAL A 614 -10.59 -15.14 24.62
C VAL A 614 -11.56 -16.31 24.66
N LEU A 615 -12.66 -16.17 23.92
CA LEU A 615 -13.62 -17.23 23.68
C LEU A 615 -13.38 -17.81 22.28
N ILE A 616 -12.81 -19.01 22.21
CA ILE A 616 -12.67 -19.75 20.97
C ILE A 616 -13.82 -20.75 20.91
N TYR A 617 -14.73 -20.62 19.95
CA TYR A 617 -15.92 -21.46 19.85
C TYR A 617 -16.40 -21.72 18.42
N ASP A 618 -17.41 -22.57 18.28
CA ASP A 618 -17.96 -23.07 17.01
C ASP A 618 -16.98 -23.89 16.17
N GLY A 619 -16.86 -23.64 14.87
CA GLY A 619 -16.25 -24.55 13.89
C GLY A 619 -14.83 -24.21 13.45
N ASN A 620 -13.97 -23.68 14.34
CA ASN A 620 -12.58 -23.36 13.97
C ASN A 620 -11.79 -24.62 13.56
N ILE A 621 -10.89 -24.45 12.59
CA ILE A 621 -9.91 -25.47 12.15
C ILE A 621 -8.50 -24.90 12.32
N ILE A 622 -7.73 -25.44 13.26
CA ILE A 622 -6.38 -24.98 13.61
C ILE A 622 -5.39 -26.13 13.41
N ASN A 623 -4.64 -26.12 12.30
CA ASN A 623 -3.79 -27.26 11.93
C ASN A 623 -2.51 -26.94 11.16
N ASN A 624 -1.55 -27.86 11.14
CA ASN A 624 -0.28 -27.70 10.44
C ASN A 624 0.48 -26.43 10.86
N ASN A 625 0.35 -25.98 12.10
CA ASN A 625 1.19 -24.94 12.68
C ASN A 625 2.24 -25.60 13.59
N SER A 626 3.30 -24.92 14.01
CA SER A 626 4.19 -25.51 15.03
C SER A 626 3.45 -25.73 16.37
N TRP A 627 2.69 -24.73 16.82
CA TRP A 627 1.77 -24.86 17.96
C TRP A 627 0.37 -24.44 17.53
N GLY A 628 -0.65 -25.22 17.92
CA GLY A 628 -2.05 -24.90 17.62
C GLY A 628 -2.54 -23.67 18.36
N ILE A 629 -2.77 -23.81 19.67
CA ILE A 629 -3.20 -22.73 20.57
C ILE A 629 -2.19 -22.54 21.69
N VAL A 630 -1.78 -21.29 21.92
CA VAL A 630 -0.85 -20.86 22.96
C VAL A 630 -1.56 -19.90 23.92
N SER A 631 -1.58 -20.22 25.21
CA SER A 631 -2.14 -19.39 26.28
C SER A 631 -1.04 -18.98 27.27
N SER A 632 -0.77 -17.68 27.41
CA SER A 632 0.29 -17.16 28.25
C SER A 632 -0.17 -16.05 29.20
N ASP A 633 0.56 -15.92 30.31
CA ASP A 633 0.52 -14.78 31.22
C ASP A 633 -0.88 -14.37 31.67
N HIS A 634 -1.48 -15.22 32.51
CA HIS A 634 -2.82 -15.02 33.06
C HIS A 634 -3.96 -14.89 32.02
N ALA A 635 -3.72 -15.24 30.75
CA ALA A 635 -4.79 -15.29 29.76
C ALA A 635 -5.93 -16.21 30.22
N ASN A 636 -7.16 -15.70 30.06
CA ASN A 636 -8.39 -16.38 30.43
C ASN A 636 -9.07 -16.88 29.16
N MET A 637 -8.73 -18.11 28.78
CA MET A 637 -9.19 -18.70 27.54
C MET A 637 -10.25 -19.77 27.79
N ARG A 638 -11.35 -19.68 27.03
CA ARG A 638 -12.35 -20.75 26.93
C ARG A 638 -12.34 -21.32 25.51
N ILE A 639 -12.14 -22.63 25.41
CA ILE A 639 -12.09 -23.35 24.13
C ILE A 639 -13.26 -24.34 24.11
N TRP A 640 -14.35 -23.94 23.45
CA TRP A 640 -15.64 -24.62 23.55
C TRP A 640 -16.15 -25.16 22.23
N GLY A 641 -16.18 -26.48 22.09
CA GLY A 641 -16.75 -27.14 20.92
C GLY A 641 -18.23 -27.45 21.05
N ASN A 642 -18.77 -28.08 20.01
CA ASN A 642 -20.17 -28.49 19.94
C ASN A 642 -20.38 -29.83 20.67
N GLU A 643 -21.05 -29.80 21.82
CA GLU A 643 -21.32 -30.99 22.63
C GLU A 643 -22.16 -32.07 21.92
N ASN A 644 -22.94 -31.64 20.93
CA ASN A 644 -23.85 -32.47 20.16
C ASN A 644 -23.22 -32.94 18.84
N ALA A 645 -21.92 -32.73 18.63
CA ALA A 645 -21.26 -33.13 17.39
C ALA A 645 -21.31 -34.65 17.18
N ASP A 646 -21.67 -35.03 15.95
CA ASP A 646 -21.70 -36.40 15.46
C ASP A 646 -20.39 -36.81 14.78
N ILE A 647 -19.68 -35.83 14.22
CA ILE A 647 -18.41 -35.96 13.50
C ILE A 647 -17.49 -34.80 13.88
N THR A 648 -16.17 -34.98 13.73
CA THR A 648 -15.18 -33.97 14.11
C THR A 648 -15.35 -32.63 13.40
N SER A 649 -15.88 -32.62 12.17
CA SER A 649 -16.13 -31.37 11.41
C SER A 649 -17.33 -30.56 11.90
N GLU A 650 -18.08 -31.05 12.89
CA GLU A 650 -19.19 -30.32 13.51
C GLU A 650 -18.79 -29.65 14.83
N THR A 651 -17.52 -29.77 15.22
CA THR A 651 -16.93 -29.12 16.40
C THR A 651 -15.58 -28.50 16.05
N GLN A 652 -14.93 -27.83 17.00
CA GLN A 652 -13.59 -27.29 16.84
C GLN A 652 -12.58 -28.40 16.58
N GLN A 653 -11.69 -28.17 15.62
CA GLN A 653 -10.62 -29.07 15.24
C GLN A 653 -9.27 -28.41 15.52
N ILE A 654 -8.49 -29.01 16.41
CA ILE A 654 -7.12 -28.58 16.73
C ILE A 654 -6.23 -29.80 16.51
N ASN A 655 -5.57 -29.86 15.37
CA ASN A 655 -4.94 -31.10 14.94
C ASN A 655 -3.71 -30.94 14.07
N ASP A 656 -2.86 -31.97 14.05
CA ASP A 656 -1.69 -32.06 13.18
C ASP A 656 -0.81 -30.78 13.24
N ASN A 657 -0.68 -30.19 14.44
CA ASN A 657 0.31 -29.13 14.71
C ASN A 657 1.62 -29.79 15.20
N ASP A 658 2.78 -29.34 14.70
CA ASP A 658 4.06 -30.07 14.75
C ASP A 658 4.64 -30.30 16.16
N ILE A 659 4.25 -29.50 17.16
CA ILE A 659 4.81 -29.58 18.53
C ILE A 659 3.71 -29.82 19.56
N ASN A 660 2.72 -28.94 19.66
CA ASN A 660 1.56 -29.15 20.53
C ASN A 660 0.28 -28.66 19.88
N GLN A 661 -0.83 -29.35 20.16
CA GLN A 661 -2.15 -28.84 19.81
C GLN A 661 -2.54 -27.70 20.75
N ILE A 662 -2.23 -27.84 22.04
CA ILE A 662 -2.43 -26.81 23.07
C ILE A 662 -1.17 -26.69 23.93
N TRP A 663 -0.69 -25.46 24.09
CA TRP A 663 0.36 -25.11 25.04
C TRP A 663 -0.17 -24.04 26.00
N ALA A 664 0.10 -24.21 27.29
CA ALA A 664 -0.24 -23.22 28.30
C ALA A 664 0.89 -22.98 29.29
N SER A 665 1.03 -21.72 29.69
CA SER A 665 1.86 -21.29 30.81
C SER A 665 1.15 -21.54 32.15
N ASP A 666 1.88 -21.70 33.26
CA ASP A 666 1.36 -22.03 34.61
C ASP A 666 -0.04 -21.47 34.91
N GLU A 667 -0.19 -20.14 34.97
CA GLU A 667 -1.42 -19.46 35.41
C GLU A 667 -2.46 -19.23 34.29
N ALA A 668 -2.19 -19.71 33.07
CA ALA A 668 -2.97 -19.42 31.88
C ALA A 668 -3.61 -20.68 31.26
N PHE A 669 -3.76 -21.77 32.00
CA PHE A 669 -4.35 -22.99 31.43
C PHE A 669 -5.82 -22.77 31.00
N PRO A 670 -6.18 -23.06 29.74
CA PRO A 670 -7.52 -22.80 29.21
C PRO A 670 -8.59 -23.73 29.79
N TYR A 671 -9.84 -23.27 29.82
CA TYR A 671 -10.99 -24.16 30.05
C TYR A 671 -11.45 -24.78 28.71
N LEU A 672 -11.12 -26.06 28.48
CA LEU A 672 -11.32 -26.72 27.18
C LEU A 672 -12.22 -27.97 27.22
N ARG A 673 -13.08 -28.06 26.21
CA ARG A 673 -14.34 -28.77 26.36
C ARG A 673 -15.08 -28.98 25.02
N TRP A 674 -15.51 -30.21 24.75
CA TRP A 674 -16.20 -30.67 23.53
C TRP A 674 -15.46 -30.42 22.21
N ASN A 675 -14.14 -30.31 22.27
CA ASN A 675 -13.29 -30.12 21.09
C ASN A 675 -12.82 -31.46 20.52
N ALA A 676 -12.46 -31.48 19.24
CA ALA A 676 -11.70 -32.56 18.62
C ALA A 676 -10.22 -32.16 18.54
N ILE A 677 -9.38 -32.81 19.36
CA ILE A 677 -7.94 -32.55 19.50
C ILE A 677 -7.20 -33.84 19.17
N TRP A 678 -6.37 -33.85 18.13
CA TRP A 678 -5.64 -35.08 17.77
C TRP A 678 -4.40 -34.80 16.93
N ASP A 679 -3.53 -35.80 16.85
CA ASP A 679 -2.41 -35.80 15.93
C ASP A 679 -2.36 -37.14 15.19
N ASN A 680 -2.19 -37.10 13.86
CA ASN A 680 -2.14 -38.31 13.04
C ASN A 680 -0.77 -39.00 13.05
N ASP A 681 0.33 -38.31 13.41
CA ASP A 681 1.64 -38.93 13.54
C ASP A 681 1.98 -39.34 14.99
N ASN A 682 1.35 -38.69 15.97
CA ASN A 682 1.39 -38.97 17.41
C ASN A 682 2.83 -39.05 17.95
N THR A 683 3.72 -38.16 17.48
CA THR A 683 5.12 -38.11 17.92
C THR A 683 5.39 -37.13 19.06
N ASP A 684 4.44 -36.24 19.34
CA ASP A 684 4.61 -35.10 20.23
C ASP A 684 3.39 -34.92 21.16
N CYS A 685 3.57 -34.23 22.29
CA CYS A 685 2.51 -34.05 23.27
C CYS A 685 1.33 -33.26 22.67
N LEU A 686 0.09 -33.77 22.77
CA LEU A 686 -1.09 -33.01 22.36
C LEU A 686 -1.30 -31.76 23.23
N VAL A 687 -1.18 -31.90 24.54
CA VAL A 687 -1.37 -30.83 25.53
C VAL A 687 -0.14 -30.72 26.42
N TYR A 688 0.48 -29.54 26.44
CA TYR A 688 1.60 -29.23 27.30
C TYR A 688 1.25 -28.11 28.28
N TRP A 689 1.53 -28.32 29.56
CA TRP A 689 1.32 -27.31 30.60
C TRP A 689 2.63 -27.05 31.36
N ASN A 690 3.15 -25.83 31.20
CA ASN A 690 4.41 -25.40 31.78
C ASN A 690 4.23 -24.91 33.23
N LEU A 691 4.15 -25.85 34.18
CA LEU A 691 3.95 -25.60 35.61
C LEU A 691 5.28 -25.31 36.36
N LYS A 692 5.27 -24.35 37.30
CA LYS A 692 6.42 -24.02 38.17
C LYS A 692 6.56 -24.97 39.37
N GLU A 693 5.46 -25.39 40.00
CA GLU A 693 5.45 -26.34 41.14
C GLU A 693 4.34 -27.42 41.04
N TYR A 694 4.57 -28.58 41.65
CA TYR A 694 3.72 -29.78 41.55
C TYR A 694 2.67 -29.84 42.68
N ASP A 695 1.42 -29.45 42.41
CA ASP A 695 0.20 -30.01 43.04
C ASP A 695 -1.12 -29.55 42.34
N GLN A 696 -1.04 -29.06 41.09
CA GLN A 696 -2.22 -28.58 40.34
C GLN A 696 -2.70 -29.60 39.30
N SER A 697 -4.02 -29.66 39.08
CA SER A 697 -4.61 -30.49 38.02
C SER A 697 -5.57 -29.74 37.11
N ALA A 698 -5.30 -29.76 35.81
CA ALA A 698 -6.10 -29.18 34.75
C ALA A 698 -7.25 -30.11 34.33
N ASP A 699 -8.42 -29.55 34.02
CA ASP A 699 -9.55 -30.33 33.48
C ASP A 699 -9.54 -30.38 31.96
N VAL A 700 -9.24 -31.54 31.41
CA VAL A 700 -9.31 -31.77 29.97
C VAL A 700 -10.34 -32.85 29.62
N ARG A 701 -11.17 -33.26 30.59
CA ARG A 701 -12.31 -34.17 30.36
C ARG A 701 -13.23 -33.64 29.27
N TYR A 702 -13.97 -34.55 28.67
CA TYR A 702 -14.99 -34.22 27.67
C TYR A 702 -14.46 -33.58 26.39
N ASN A 703 -13.23 -33.91 25.99
CA ASN A 703 -12.73 -33.67 24.64
C ASN A 703 -12.55 -35.00 23.90
N TYR A 704 -12.55 -34.93 22.56
CA TYR A 704 -12.28 -36.06 21.68
C TYR A 704 -10.80 -36.06 21.30
N TRP A 705 -10.07 -37.11 21.69
CA TRP A 705 -8.61 -37.19 21.53
C TRP A 705 -8.12 -37.96 20.29
N GLY A 706 -8.92 -38.06 19.22
CA GLY A 706 -8.48 -38.78 18.01
C GLY A 706 -8.61 -40.30 18.02
N GLY A 707 -9.14 -40.89 19.11
CA GLY A 707 -9.47 -42.31 19.18
C GLY A 707 -8.29 -43.18 19.63
N THR A 708 -7.89 -44.16 18.81
CA THR A 708 -6.93 -45.22 19.22
C THR A 708 -5.47 -44.78 19.33
N TYR A 709 -5.14 -43.57 18.89
CA TYR A 709 -3.78 -43.03 18.93
C TYR A 709 -3.49 -42.25 20.21
N PHE A 710 -4.51 -41.93 21.00
CA PHE A 710 -4.34 -41.22 22.27
C PHE A 710 -3.73 -42.14 23.35
N ASP A 711 -2.51 -41.82 23.79
CA ASP A 711 -1.91 -42.30 25.03
C ASP A 711 -1.73 -41.13 25.99
N PRO A 712 -2.49 -41.06 27.09
CA PRO A 712 -2.38 -39.93 28.02
C PRO A 712 -0.98 -39.74 28.62
N ASN A 713 -0.13 -40.78 28.66
CA ASN A 713 1.25 -40.64 29.17
C ASN A 713 2.20 -39.97 28.17
N GLU A 714 1.87 -40.02 26.87
CA GLU A 714 2.66 -39.40 25.79
C GLU A 714 2.03 -38.07 25.35
N ASP A 715 0.71 -37.96 25.42
CA ASP A 715 -0.06 -36.85 24.86
C ASP A 715 -0.43 -35.75 25.87
N LEU A 716 -0.44 -36.05 27.16
CA LEU A 716 -0.69 -35.08 28.22
C LEU A 716 0.60 -34.89 29.03
N CYS A 717 1.24 -33.74 28.87
CA CYS A 717 2.61 -33.55 29.33
C CYS A 717 2.73 -32.51 30.46
N PRO A 718 2.98 -32.94 31.72
CA PRO A 718 2.99 -34.33 32.22
C PRO A 718 1.60 -34.80 32.69
N VAL A 719 1.31 -36.11 32.55
CA VAL A 719 -0.05 -36.66 32.66
C VAL A 719 -0.67 -36.50 34.05
N GLU A 720 0.15 -36.52 35.11
CA GLU A 720 -0.28 -36.33 36.50
C GLU A 720 -0.98 -35.00 36.75
N ASN A 721 -0.72 -34.00 35.89
CA ASN A 721 -1.30 -32.68 35.99
C ASN A 721 -2.65 -32.57 35.28
N PHE A 722 -3.22 -33.68 34.77
CA PHE A 722 -4.44 -33.65 33.99
C PHE A 722 -5.50 -34.63 34.47
N ILE A 723 -6.72 -34.11 34.63
CA ILE A 723 -7.93 -34.92 34.73
C ILE A 723 -8.53 -35.02 33.33
N TRP A 724 -8.49 -36.21 32.74
CA TRP A 724 -8.88 -36.44 31.34
C TRP A 724 -10.04 -37.44 31.15
N GLU A 725 -10.39 -38.23 32.18
CA GLU A 725 -11.55 -39.12 32.16
C GLU A 725 -12.81 -38.51 32.81
N PRO A 726 -14.00 -38.63 32.17
CA PRO A 726 -14.22 -39.39 30.95
C PRO A 726 -13.89 -38.60 29.68
N VAL A 727 -13.44 -39.34 28.66
CA VAL A 727 -13.23 -38.84 27.29
C VAL A 727 -14.58 -38.69 26.58
N TRP A 728 -14.76 -37.63 25.81
CA TRP A 728 -15.95 -37.45 24.97
C TRP A 728 -15.71 -38.07 23.60
N HIS A 729 -16.47 -39.12 23.27
CA HIS A 729 -16.32 -39.87 22.02
C HIS A 729 -17.31 -39.46 20.93
N LEU A 730 -17.68 -38.17 20.86
CA LEU A 730 -18.79 -37.66 20.05
C LEU A 730 -20.13 -38.31 20.50
N LYS A 731 -21.27 -37.62 20.41
CA LYS A 731 -22.59 -38.14 20.85
C LYS A 731 -22.68 -38.69 22.29
N MET A 732 -22.07 -38.04 23.28
CA MET A 732 -22.20 -38.44 24.68
C MET A 732 -22.95 -37.40 25.50
N THR A 733 -24.08 -37.78 26.10
CA THR A 733 -24.73 -36.98 27.16
C THR A 733 -23.98 -37.23 28.46
N ILE A 734 -23.43 -36.17 29.06
CA ILE A 734 -22.62 -36.26 30.28
C ILE A 734 -23.52 -36.12 31.52
N GLN A 735 -23.17 -36.83 32.59
CA GLN A 735 -23.81 -36.72 33.89
C GLN A 735 -22.78 -36.37 34.99
N THR A 736 -23.20 -35.44 35.86
CA THR A 736 -22.58 -34.95 37.11
C THR A 736 -21.21 -34.25 36.99
N ILE A 737 -21.26 -32.92 36.95
CA ILE A 737 -20.15 -32.00 37.26
C ILE A 737 -20.04 -31.78 38.78
N SER A 738 -18.87 -31.35 39.26
CA SER A 738 -18.68 -31.05 40.69
C SER A 738 -19.50 -29.83 41.13
N THR A 739 -19.76 -29.65 42.43
CA THR A 739 -20.47 -28.46 42.91
C THR A 739 -19.75 -27.15 42.54
N ALA A 740 -18.41 -27.12 42.67
CA ALA A 740 -17.62 -25.95 42.27
C ALA A 740 -17.65 -25.71 40.75
N GLU A 741 -17.65 -26.78 39.94
CA GLU A 741 -17.80 -26.69 38.48
C GLU A 741 -19.20 -26.19 38.09
N GLN A 742 -20.25 -26.65 38.76
CA GLN A 742 -21.62 -26.16 38.55
C GLN A 742 -21.73 -24.67 38.91
N LEU A 743 -21.21 -24.27 40.07
CA LEU A 743 -21.22 -22.86 40.48
C LEU A 743 -20.44 -21.98 39.50
N TYR A 744 -19.32 -22.48 38.95
CA TYR A 744 -18.58 -21.75 37.94
C TYR A 744 -19.33 -21.69 36.59
N GLN A 745 -20.01 -22.76 36.18
CA GLN A 745 -20.92 -22.69 35.02
C GLN A 745 -22.08 -21.71 35.25
N ASP A 746 -22.55 -21.58 36.49
CA ASP A 746 -23.56 -20.59 36.86
C ASP A 746 -22.98 -19.16 36.82
N VAL A 747 -21.71 -18.95 37.22
CA VAL A 747 -21.00 -17.66 37.01
C VAL A 747 -21.02 -17.31 35.52
N VAL A 748 -20.62 -18.25 34.66
CA VAL A 748 -20.61 -18.05 33.20
C VAL A 748 -22.01 -17.70 32.68
N ALA A 749 -23.04 -18.47 33.07
CA ALA A 749 -24.41 -18.20 32.64
C ALA A 749 -24.93 -16.83 33.13
N LEU A 750 -24.52 -16.41 34.33
CA LEU A 750 -24.86 -15.08 34.85
C LEU A 750 -24.16 -13.98 34.06
N THR A 751 -22.88 -14.13 33.77
CA THR A 751 -22.12 -13.22 32.88
C THR A 751 -22.75 -13.14 31.49
N ASP A 752 -23.08 -14.27 30.86
CA ASP A 752 -23.76 -14.34 29.56
C ASP A 752 -25.14 -13.65 29.58
N SER A 753 -25.81 -13.66 30.73
CA SER A 753 -27.10 -12.98 30.96
C SER A 753 -26.99 -11.54 31.46
N ASN A 754 -25.77 -10.99 31.56
CA ASN A 754 -25.44 -9.67 32.11
C ASN A 754 -25.78 -9.45 33.60
N ASP A 755 -25.92 -10.52 34.40
CA ASP A 755 -26.07 -10.43 35.86
C ASP A 755 -24.69 -10.45 36.57
N PHE A 756 -23.92 -9.38 36.37
CA PHE A 756 -22.56 -9.25 36.91
C PHE A 756 -22.54 -9.18 38.46
N SER A 757 -23.60 -8.66 39.08
CA SER A 757 -23.72 -8.63 40.54
C SER A 757 -23.89 -10.03 41.12
N GLY A 758 -24.73 -10.87 40.48
CA GLY A 758 -24.87 -12.29 40.82
C GLY A 758 -23.57 -13.06 40.56
N ALA A 759 -22.94 -12.83 39.39
CA ALA A 759 -21.67 -13.46 39.03
C ALA A 759 -20.57 -13.16 40.07
N ARG A 760 -20.41 -11.89 40.50
CA ARG A 760 -19.45 -11.49 41.54
C ARG A 760 -19.65 -12.27 42.84
N VAL A 761 -20.89 -12.40 43.30
CA VAL A 761 -21.23 -13.12 44.53
C VAL A 761 -20.87 -14.60 44.41
N LEU A 762 -21.17 -15.22 43.27
CA LEU A 762 -20.80 -16.60 43.03
C LEU A 762 -19.28 -16.79 42.93
N CYS A 763 -18.54 -15.86 42.30
CA CYS A 763 -17.08 -15.92 42.28
C CYS A 763 -16.50 -15.89 43.71
N GLN A 764 -16.94 -14.94 44.54
CA GLN A 764 -16.54 -14.85 45.95
C GLN A 764 -16.93 -16.10 46.75
N GLN A 765 -18.09 -16.69 46.45
CA GLN A 765 -18.53 -17.94 47.06
C GLN A 765 -17.62 -19.11 46.66
N ILE A 766 -17.24 -19.23 45.38
CA ILE A 766 -16.35 -20.29 44.91
C ILE A 766 -14.99 -20.18 45.61
N ILE A 767 -14.42 -18.96 45.69
CA ILE A 767 -13.14 -18.69 46.36
C ILE A 767 -13.20 -19.06 47.85
N SER A 768 -14.28 -18.71 48.54
CA SER A 768 -14.46 -18.99 49.97
C SER A 768 -14.75 -20.46 50.28
N ASP A 769 -15.67 -21.08 49.55
CA ASP A 769 -16.20 -22.42 49.85
C ASP A 769 -15.32 -23.53 49.26
N PHE A 770 -14.57 -23.23 48.19
CA PHE A 770 -13.77 -24.20 47.44
C PHE A 770 -12.37 -23.64 47.08
N PRO A 771 -11.56 -23.13 48.02
CA PRO A 771 -10.29 -22.47 47.70
C PRO A 771 -9.27 -23.39 47.00
N GLU A 772 -9.26 -24.68 47.32
CA GLU A 772 -8.38 -25.67 46.69
C GLU A 772 -8.87 -26.10 45.27
N SER A 773 -10.05 -25.62 44.85
CA SER A 773 -10.58 -25.91 43.53
C SER A 773 -9.96 -24.98 42.49
N LYS A 774 -9.57 -25.51 41.33
CA LYS A 774 -9.15 -24.69 40.17
C LYS A 774 -10.16 -23.63 39.75
N PHE A 775 -11.46 -23.87 40.01
CA PHE A 775 -12.52 -22.89 39.74
C PHE A 775 -12.40 -21.64 40.63
N ALA A 776 -11.74 -21.73 41.79
CA ALA A 776 -11.41 -20.55 42.60
C ALA A 776 -10.40 -19.64 41.88
N GLY A 777 -9.40 -20.20 41.19
CA GLY A 777 -8.47 -19.42 40.38
C GLY A 777 -9.14 -18.73 39.18
N PHE A 778 -10.04 -19.43 38.48
CA PHE A 778 -10.86 -18.81 37.42
C PHE A 778 -11.75 -17.70 37.97
N ALA A 779 -12.49 -17.99 39.05
CA ALA A 779 -13.34 -17.01 39.71
C ALA A 779 -12.56 -15.79 40.23
N LEU A 780 -11.34 -15.99 40.73
CA LEU A 780 -10.46 -14.92 41.21
C LEU A 780 -10.08 -13.97 40.07
N ARG A 781 -9.74 -14.49 38.87
CA ARG A 781 -9.45 -13.67 37.69
C ARG A 781 -10.70 -12.95 37.19
N ASP A 782 -11.82 -13.66 37.05
CA ASP A 782 -13.09 -13.10 36.58
C ASP A 782 -13.57 -11.92 37.45
N LEU A 783 -13.20 -11.86 38.75
CA LEU A 783 -13.55 -10.73 39.62
C LEU A 783 -12.96 -9.39 39.14
N LEU A 784 -11.77 -9.39 38.54
CA LEU A 784 -11.12 -8.17 38.05
C LEU A 784 -11.97 -7.52 36.95
N ASP A 785 -12.41 -8.31 35.98
CA ASP A 785 -13.20 -7.83 34.85
C ASP A 785 -14.67 -7.59 35.24
N ILE A 786 -15.24 -8.41 36.13
CA ILE A 786 -16.60 -8.20 36.65
C ILE A 786 -16.72 -6.87 37.39
N GLU A 787 -15.69 -6.44 38.13
CA GLU A 787 -15.72 -5.19 38.89
C GLU A 787 -15.99 -3.97 37.99
N ALA A 788 -15.52 -4.00 36.74
CA ALA A 788 -15.80 -3.00 35.72
C ALA A 788 -17.29 -2.77 35.48
N LYS A 789 -18.10 -3.83 35.64
CA LYS A 789 -19.53 -3.85 35.35
C LYS A 789 -20.43 -3.74 36.57
N VAL A 790 -19.88 -3.81 37.78
CA VAL A 790 -20.66 -3.68 39.01
C VAL A 790 -20.61 -2.27 39.57
N ASN A 791 -19.43 -1.79 39.98
CA ASN A 791 -19.29 -0.46 40.59
C ASN A 791 -17.92 0.20 40.37
N ASN A 792 -17.00 -0.40 39.62
CA ASN A 792 -15.66 0.16 39.33
C ASN A 792 -14.84 0.48 40.60
N ASP A 793 -15.07 -0.23 41.71
CA ASP A 793 -14.36 -0.01 42.98
C ASP A 793 -13.12 -0.91 43.07
N TYR A 794 -12.16 -0.65 42.18
CA TYR A 794 -10.88 -1.35 42.15
C TYR A 794 -10.07 -1.15 43.44
N ALA A 795 -10.35 -0.11 44.23
CA ALA A 795 -9.74 0.07 45.54
C ALA A 795 -10.25 -0.97 46.55
N ALA A 796 -11.55 -1.22 46.60
CA ALA A 796 -12.14 -2.28 47.42
C ALA A 796 -11.74 -3.68 46.92
N LEU A 797 -11.71 -3.90 45.60
CA LEU A 797 -11.27 -5.18 45.05
C LEU A 797 -9.80 -5.45 45.36
N LYS A 798 -8.92 -4.45 45.22
CA LYS A 798 -7.52 -4.55 45.64
C LYS A 798 -7.40 -4.91 47.13
N ALA A 799 -8.21 -4.29 47.98
CA ALA A 799 -8.23 -4.62 49.40
C ALA A 799 -8.69 -6.07 49.64
N TYR A 800 -9.69 -6.55 48.90
CA TYR A 800 -10.15 -7.95 48.98
C TYR A 800 -9.03 -8.94 48.64
N TYR A 801 -8.33 -8.77 47.51
CA TYR A 801 -7.20 -9.60 47.10
C TYR A 801 -6.10 -9.67 48.18
N LEU A 802 -5.79 -8.55 48.81
CA LEU A 802 -4.69 -8.45 49.78
C LEU A 802 -5.06 -8.81 51.23
N THR A 803 -6.35 -9.01 51.54
CA THR A 803 -6.79 -9.18 52.95
C THR A 803 -7.70 -10.37 53.22
N GLU A 804 -8.31 -10.98 52.19
CA GLU A 804 -9.20 -12.13 52.38
C GLU A 804 -8.43 -13.35 52.91
N PRO A 805 -8.74 -13.86 54.13
CA PRO A 805 -7.96 -14.93 54.76
C PRO A 805 -7.84 -16.18 53.91
N THR A 806 -8.89 -16.51 53.14
CA THR A 806 -8.93 -17.70 52.30
C THR A 806 -7.90 -17.61 51.17
N ILE A 807 -7.85 -16.46 50.48
CA ILE A 807 -6.85 -16.15 49.45
C ILE A 807 -5.44 -16.19 50.05
N LEU A 808 -5.22 -15.52 51.19
CA LEU A 808 -3.89 -15.43 51.81
C LEU A 808 -3.37 -16.76 52.37
N SER A 809 -4.25 -17.73 52.60
CA SER A 809 -3.90 -19.05 53.13
C SER A 809 -3.54 -20.07 52.05
N ASP A 810 -3.92 -19.82 50.80
CA ASP A 810 -3.60 -20.65 49.64
C ASP A 810 -2.50 -19.97 48.82
N SER A 811 -1.37 -20.65 48.61
CA SER A 811 -0.22 -20.04 47.95
C SER A 811 -0.46 -19.72 46.47
N VAL A 812 -1.27 -20.52 45.77
CA VAL A 812 -1.59 -20.33 44.35
C VAL A 812 -2.53 -19.15 44.19
N LEU A 813 -3.60 -19.10 44.99
CA LEU A 813 -4.53 -17.97 44.96
C LEU A 813 -3.85 -16.67 45.38
N LYS A 814 -2.94 -16.71 46.35
CA LYS A 814 -2.18 -15.54 46.80
C LYS A 814 -1.27 -14.98 45.70
N GLU A 815 -0.55 -15.83 44.96
CA GLU A 815 0.32 -15.39 43.86
C GLU A 815 -0.48 -14.65 42.78
N SER A 816 -1.58 -15.26 42.32
CA SER A 816 -2.49 -14.61 41.36
C SER A 816 -3.12 -13.34 41.94
N ALA A 817 -3.49 -13.32 43.23
CA ALA A 817 -4.06 -12.14 43.89
C ALA A 817 -3.07 -10.97 44.01
N ASP A 818 -1.79 -11.23 44.27
CA ASP A 818 -0.73 -10.20 44.32
C ASP A 818 -0.62 -9.52 42.94
N TRP A 819 -0.62 -10.29 41.86
CA TRP A 819 -0.60 -9.78 40.48
C TRP A 819 -1.91 -9.04 40.11
N LEU A 820 -3.08 -9.61 40.39
CA LEU A 820 -4.39 -8.97 40.13
C LEU A 820 -4.52 -7.65 40.91
N SER A 821 -3.97 -7.57 42.12
CA SER A 821 -3.91 -6.34 42.90
C SER A 821 -3.08 -5.24 42.23
N ASN A 822 -2.09 -5.61 41.42
CA ASN A 822 -1.31 -4.68 40.62
C ASN A 822 -2.11 -4.16 39.44
N TRP A 823 -2.92 -5.01 38.80
CA TRP A 823 -3.85 -4.58 37.74
C TRP A 823 -4.94 -3.66 38.25
N CYS A 824 -5.39 -3.81 39.50
CA CYS A 824 -6.19 -2.78 40.15
C CYS A 824 -5.47 -1.42 40.22
N ASN A 825 -4.14 -1.34 40.30
CA ASN A 825 -3.42 -0.06 40.18
C ASN A 825 -3.52 0.49 38.76
N VAL A 826 -3.36 -0.36 37.74
CA VAL A 826 -3.48 0.02 36.32
C VAL A 826 -4.86 0.61 36.02
N TYR A 827 -5.94 -0.06 36.43
CA TYR A 827 -7.31 0.45 36.26
C TYR A 827 -7.62 1.70 37.08
N GLN A 828 -6.85 1.97 38.14
CA GLN A 828 -6.92 3.21 38.91
C GLN A 828 -5.98 4.30 38.38
N GLU A 829 -5.31 4.07 37.24
CA GLU A 829 -4.29 4.95 36.65
C GLU A 829 -3.10 5.24 37.59
N ASN A 830 -2.89 4.40 38.61
CA ASN A 830 -1.74 4.45 39.51
C ASN A 830 -0.53 3.76 38.86
N TYR A 831 -0.14 4.26 37.67
CA TYR A 831 0.86 3.63 36.81
C TYR A 831 2.23 3.52 37.47
N GLN A 832 2.61 4.48 38.32
CA GLN A 832 3.91 4.44 38.99
C GLN A 832 4.02 3.28 39.98
N GLU A 833 2.97 3.04 40.76
CA GLU A 833 2.85 1.89 41.65
C GLU A 833 2.83 0.58 40.84
N ALA A 834 2.14 0.56 39.71
CA ALA A 834 2.09 -0.60 38.82
C ALA A 834 3.47 -0.97 38.25
N LEU A 835 4.21 0.03 37.77
CA LEU A 835 5.56 -0.13 37.25
C LEU A 835 6.55 -0.55 38.34
N ASN A 836 6.44 0.01 39.55
CA ASN A 836 7.32 -0.37 40.67
C ASN A 836 7.19 -1.86 41.03
N TYR A 837 5.96 -2.39 41.06
CA TYR A 837 5.72 -3.83 41.25
C TYR A 837 6.43 -4.66 40.17
N LEU A 838 6.29 -4.30 38.89
CA LEU A 838 6.93 -5.02 37.79
C LEU A 838 8.45 -4.96 37.85
N TYR A 839 9.02 -3.81 38.21
CA TYR A 839 10.47 -3.72 38.45
C TYR A 839 10.93 -4.62 39.60
N GLU A 840 10.13 -4.81 40.65
CA GLU A 840 10.45 -5.75 41.74
C GLU A 840 10.45 -7.20 41.26
N VAL A 841 9.46 -7.58 40.43
CA VAL A 841 9.38 -8.91 39.80
C VAL A 841 10.56 -9.14 38.86
N ILE A 842 10.90 -8.18 37.99
CA ILE A 842 12.03 -8.29 37.05
C ILE A 842 13.37 -8.41 37.79
N ASN A 843 13.54 -7.70 38.91
CA ASN A 843 14.79 -7.75 39.67
C ASN A 843 14.90 -9.00 40.55
N ASN A 844 13.78 -9.63 40.92
CA ASN A 844 13.74 -10.83 41.75
C ASN A 844 12.72 -11.86 41.22
N PRO A 845 12.91 -12.38 40.00
CA PRO A 845 11.90 -13.24 39.38
C PRO A 845 11.87 -14.61 40.05
N MET A 846 10.66 -15.12 40.31
CA MET A 846 10.48 -16.48 40.85
C MET A 846 10.80 -17.55 39.79
N SER A 847 10.57 -17.23 38.51
CA SER A 847 10.92 -18.06 37.36
C SER A 847 11.37 -17.22 36.17
N TYR A 848 11.99 -17.86 35.18
CA TYR A 848 12.31 -17.20 33.91
C TYR A 848 11.05 -16.63 33.23
N GLN A 849 9.95 -17.38 33.29
CA GLN A 849 8.66 -16.99 32.76
C GLN A 849 8.15 -15.69 33.39
N ASP A 850 8.26 -15.52 34.71
CA ASP A 850 7.84 -14.29 35.41
C ASP A 850 8.62 -13.06 34.97
N SER A 851 9.91 -13.22 34.72
CA SER A 851 10.74 -12.12 34.21
C SER A 851 10.32 -11.69 32.81
N VAL A 852 9.96 -12.64 31.94
CA VAL A 852 9.57 -12.35 30.56
C VAL A 852 8.17 -11.72 30.52
N ASN A 853 7.23 -12.25 31.29
CA ASN A 853 5.88 -11.70 31.43
C ASN A 853 5.90 -10.28 32.01
N ALA A 854 6.67 -10.04 33.07
CA ALA A 854 6.79 -8.72 33.67
C ALA A 854 7.43 -7.68 32.73
N LEU A 855 8.29 -8.08 31.79
CA LEU A 855 8.83 -7.19 30.76
C LEU A 855 7.77 -6.82 29.70
N LEU A 856 6.87 -7.73 29.36
CA LEU A 856 5.75 -7.46 28.45
C LEU A 856 4.73 -6.50 29.09
N ASP A 857 4.32 -6.80 30.33
CA ASP A 857 3.44 -5.95 31.11
C ASP A 857 4.03 -4.55 31.30
N LEU A 858 5.35 -4.46 31.52
CA LEU A 858 6.03 -3.17 31.67
C LEU A 858 5.95 -2.33 30.41
N ASP A 859 6.18 -2.93 29.24
CA ASP A 859 6.14 -2.21 27.97
C ASP A 859 4.72 -1.68 27.70
N TYR A 860 3.70 -2.54 27.88
CA TYR A 860 2.29 -2.17 27.71
C TYR A 860 1.85 -1.05 28.68
N ILE A 861 2.11 -1.20 29.98
CA ILE A 861 1.75 -0.20 30.99
C ILE A 861 2.51 1.11 30.79
N SER A 862 3.75 1.06 30.30
CA SER A 862 4.51 2.27 29.95
C SER A 862 3.83 3.03 28.80
N THR A 863 3.35 2.33 27.77
CA THR A 863 2.58 2.93 26.67
C THR A 863 1.30 3.59 27.19
N LEU A 864 0.55 2.92 28.08
CA LEU A 864 -0.65 3.51 28.71
C LEU A 864 -0.31 4.78 29.51
N GLN A 865 0.79 4.78 30.25
CA GLN A 865 1.26 5.96 31.00
C GLN A 865 1.65 7.12 30.06
N GLU A 866 2.37 6.84 28.98
CA GLU A 866 2.74 7.87 28.00
C GLU A 866 1.50 8.50 27.38
N ASN A 867 0.51 7.69 27.01
CA ASN A 867 -0.73 8.17 26.40
C ASN A 867 -1.58 8.99 27.39
N SER A 868 -1.71 8.57 28.65
CA SER A 868 -2.44 9.33 29.68
C SER A 868 -1.81 10.70 30.00
N SER A 869 -0.49 10.81 29.83
CA SER A 869 0.25 12.06 30.07
C SER A 869 0.18 13.08 28.91
N ARG A 870 -0.27 12.67 27.72
CA ARG A 870 -0.36 13.52 26.52
C ARG A 870 -1.71 14.24 26.46
N SER A 871 -1.79 15.44 27.04
CA SER A 871 -2.90 16.36 26.75
C SER A 871 -2.90 16.77 25.26
N PHE A 872 -4.09 16.90 24.66
CA PHE A 872 -4.49 17.11 23.24
C PHE A 872 -3.73 18.14 22.36
N ASN A 873 -2.57 18.67 22.76
CA ASN A 873 -1.78 19.63 21.97
C ASN A 873 -0.27 19.32 22.07
N GLN A 874 0.26 18.35 21.30
CA GLN A 874 1.66 18.37 20.86
C GLN A 874 2.06 17.33 19.78
N SER A 875 2.08 17.84 18.54
CA SER A 875 3.08 17.69 17.44
C SER A 875 3.49 16.34 16.81
N ARG A 876 3.49 16.38 15.47
CA ARG A 876 4.10 15.56 14.39
C ARG A 876 5.35 14.70 14.69
N SER A 877 6.11 14.94 15.75
CA SER A 877 7.30 14.13 16.11
C SER A 877 6.97 12.92 17.00
N ASN A 878 5.79 12.91 17.61
CA ASN A 878 5.40 11.91 18.59
C ASN A 878 4.70 10.70 17.98
N GLN A 879 4.21 10.79 16.73
CA GLN A 879 3.44 9.74 16.06
C GLN A 879 4.36 8.68 15.42
N GLU A 880 5.46 9.08 14.76
CA GLU A 880 6.53 8.13 14.37
C GLU A 880 7.15 7.40 15.57
N ALA A 881 7.08 8.01 16.77
CA ALA A 881 7.52 7.38 18.02
C ALA A 881 6.46 6.42 18.58
N ILE A 882 5.16 6.76 18.55
CA ILE A 882 4.06 5.85 18.91
C ILE A 882 4.05 4.63 17.99
N GLU A 883 4.14 4.84 16.68
CA GLU A 883 4.22 3.77 15.68
C GLU A 883 5.40 2.85 15.96
N LYS A 884 6.60 3.40 16.22
CA LYS A 884 7.75 2.58 16.63
C LYS A 884 7.55 1.87 17.95
N THR A 885 6.88 2.46 18.94
CA THR A 885 6.68 1.86 20.26
C THR A 885 5.65 0.71 20.22
N ASP A 886 4.51 0.87 19.55
CA ASP A 886 3.49 -0.18 19.45
C ASP A 886 3.90 -1.33 18.52
N LEU A 887 4.64 -1.02 17.44
CA LEU A 887 5.29 -2.03 16.60
C LEU A 887 6.43 -2.74 17.33
N LEU A 888 7.25 -2.01 18.12
CA LEU A 888 8.29 -2.61 18.96
C LEU A 888 7.66 -3.52 20.02
N TYR A 889 6.52 -3.11 20.58
CA TYR A 889 5.74 -3.90 21.52
C TYR A 889 5.23 -5.21 20.91
N ALA A 890 4.59 -5.18 19.73
CA ALA A 890 4.16 -6.38 19.02
C ALA A 890 5.34 -7.32 18.68
N ASN A 891 6.49 -6.75 18.30
CA ASN A 891 7.72 -7.49 18.00
C ASN A 891 8.37 -8.10 19.25
N LYS A 892 8.42 -7.35 20.35
CA LYS A 892 8.83 -7.84 21.67
C LYS A 892 7.89 -8.94 22.13
N ASN A 893 6.58 -8.80 21.91
CA ASN A 893 5.58 -9.81 22.25
C ASN A 893 5.87 -11.13 21.54
N ARG A 894 6.08 -11.13 20.21
CA ARG A 894 6.55 -12.32 19.48
C ARG A 894 7.85 -12.90 20.03
N PHE A 895 8.87 -12.06 20.21
CA PHE A 895 10.19 -12.51 20.67
C PHE A 895 10.11 -13.12 22.07
N HIS A 896 9.40 -12.48 22.99
CA HIS A 896 9.19 -12.91 24.36
C HIS A 896 8.32 -14.18 24.45
N LEU A 897 7.23 -14.28 23.67
CA LEU A 897 6.45 -15.52 23.53
C LEU A 897 7.32 -16.67 22.97
N GLY A 898 8.16 -16.39 21.97
CA GLY A 898 9.13 -17.35 21.45
C GLY A 898 10.21 -17.74 22.48
N LEU A 899 10.60 -16.84 23.37
CA LEU A 899 11.52 -17.14 24.47
C LEU A 899 10.89 -18.04 25.54
N LEU A 900 9.62 -17.79 25.89
CA LEU A 900 8.85 -18.63 26.81
C LEU A 900 8.78 -20.08 26.33
N ILE A 901 8.59 -20.28 25.03
CA ILE A 901 8.39 -21.59 24.43
C ILE A 901 9.72 -22.32 24.14
N ASN A 902 10.76 -21.62 23.71
CA ASN A 902 12.05 -22.25 23.34
C ASN A 902 12.96 -22.58 24.53
N ASN A 903 12.78 -21.97 25.70
CA ASN A 903 13.76 -22.06 26.81
C ASN A 903 13.17 -22.57 28.13
N GLY A 904 12.47 -23.70 28.06
CA GLY A 904 12.10 -24.50 29.23
C GLY A 904 13.28 -24.93 30.14
N ASN A 905 14.54 -24.63 29.80
CA ASN A 905 15.68 -24.57 30.73
C ASN A 905 16.93 -23.91 30.08
N LYS A 906 17.39 -22.77 30.63
CA LYS A 906 18.70 -22.06 30.43
C LYS A 906 18.79 -20.96 29.36
N ILE A 907 18.58 -19.70 29.77
CA ILE A 907 19.28 -18.54 29.22
C ILE A 907 20.00 -17.81 30.36
N SER A 908 21.24 -17.34 30.12
CA SER A 908 22.03 -16.61 31.11
C SER A 908 21.53 -15.17 31.32
N GLU A 909 21.62 -14.69 32.56
CA GLU A 909 21.32 -13.30 33.00
C GLU A 909 21.92 -12.20 32.11
N SER A 910 23.06 -12.46 31.43
CA SER A 910 23.70 -11.52 30.51
C SER A 910 22.97 -11.33 29.18
N THR A 911 22.10 -12.27 28.80
CA THR A 911 21.31 -12.23 27.57
C THR A 911 19.98 -11.51 27.79
N LEU A 912 19.47 -11.48 29.02
CA LEU A 912 18.28 -10.70 29.42
C LEU A 912 18.59 -9.21 29.63
N LYS A 913 19.87 -8.86 29.88
CA LYS A 913 20.33 -7.48 30.13
C LYS A 913 20.81 -6.74 28.87
N ASN A 914 21.01 -7.44 27.75
CA ASN A 914 21.38 -6.88 26.44
C ASN A 914 20.15 -6.87 25.55
#